data_AF-A0A965H3D9-F1
#
_entry.id   AF-A0A965H3D9-F1
#
_cell.length_a   1.000
_cell.length_b   1.000
_cell.length_c   1.000
_cell.angle_alpha   90.00
_cell.angle_beta   90.00
_cell.angle_gamma   90.00
#
_symmetry.space_group_name_H-M   'P 1'
#
loop_
_entity.id
_entity.type
_entity.pdbx_description
1 polymer ?
#
loop_
_entity_poly.entity_id
_entity_poly.type
_entity_poly.pdbx_seq_one_letter_code
_entity_poly.pdbx_strand_id
1 'polypeptide(L)'
;AAGTGAIVLTTEAGSIELREGRLPDVTTPVTDAGTAVSTPGSGNILIRANGTGSTLSIQGDVRSGSGDITLMSEGSLSVGSEAIPGVDIVTGQPAQGVAASTVLMESRAGSVLMRGTSAVGAPGDVLILADQDIALGSVSAEGFSAKAAKGKASVGEGGAPQTTVSELLLTTIGSIGTAASPLRVEGGRLSAQSASGDIYLQSKGELRVVQVGVDVREVQANGSSVMKPTLAQNGIRSTTSAPSTVGIDVEQGNLVIDTGLIRADTVRITTRQGYVVDGNDGSSGNFVDADLDIDARRLVLDAPWLALAQQNKLVLLDAFASRPTLSDGTNAGQFLFGAIGDNDSLAAIEYAVASQAQYESWLYPNKVGNDNGAADIPNLRKYARTLEFVANREPARAITLAAMNNPNRVDDRGELRTTGLKVTGTTVRFETAVVADLIDLDVGPVSGGDKGLLVLNGKLKASGLGGVNFSDRPFDVQVPSTFRVAANPANGLFELGGPALGDVSVRRVDGKLILTREGSTVEIANPESVTFNLRAGEVLTGAADAFSNLRIAGAGSVVLSTVTASQTTQPVLLNLSNIAGSTLTLAVPASVTLDAGSNIGQFKVRTASGQTLTLSAAQASGKSINGTGSVTITGLGAGGTAVDLTGVISTGTLLAEAVPGAVLTTATTLNPRFVIQSAGAAGAAQSLTIASGLANGRLIRAAGEVVVTGINGTAVDLTRVQAIGNTALSRRLVIANDTTLAAATDLGSFGVEIAAGRTLTLGAGQASGRTVTGAGSVQINGVDDRTLDFSQVSVSGTRSGALASGVSLVRLDAGTVLSSMVLSVGAGQTLALSAAQATRIATDGGRVVGAGTTRISDLGTVAANLSAIQTTRVEATLSASVSTLAAGTVLGTAIVSIPAGRSLALSAAQLNGARLEGAGTLVLTGPISSSTSLAGAATQTVDLTSAALAATTGAGTEITLSSSSRFVVTPQQLQATKLRGNAANNTLIVDVSALGFTPDTSGTPTATMLLDVTDSVGGNDTVSFRFGQGSTARVVRLDPASVIKLGQIGNGESNTLESNNGVLDISRVPLANLGGFSRVVVNSALTVSVEQMKQLLDTGGLSEFLGDGVLTVEGAVDREIDLRKIASFQPGGAIKPEIRFANATLSAVKDSSAAGAGIILPPSGSAVQIRLGSQLAPGFDVPGAPIAANASVVVFNGRQLAALATHPDVANIASLTLSGDIVVEGAVNLGAGGPFRSGLTLVNSATSINVAAG
;
A
#
# COMPACT_ATOMS: atom_id res chain seq x y z
N ALA A 1 -21.29 18.29 -14.22
CA ALA A 1 -21.90 17.41 -15.23
C ALA A 1 -20.81 16.47 -15.76
N ALA A 2 -20.93 15.17 -15.48
CA ALA A 2 -19.97 14.15 -15.88
C ALA A 2 -20.31 13.69 -17.31
N GLY A 3 -19.65 14.27 -18.32
CA GLY A 3 -19.83 13.86 -19.71
C GLY A 3 -19.08 12.56 -19.98
N THR A 4 -19.76 11.53 -20.47
CA THR A 4 -19.19 10.23 -20.89
C THR A 4 -18.82 10.21 -22.39
N GLY A 5 -18.74 11.37 -23.03
CA GLY A 5 -18.52 11.47 -24.48
C GLY A 5 -17.10 11.07 -24.87
N ALA A 6 -16.97 10.18 -25.86
CA ALA A 6 -15.70 9.87 -26.48
C ALA A 6 -15.29 10.98 -27.46
N ILE A 7 -13.99 11.26 -27.58
CA ILE A 7 -13.43 12.10 -28.63
C ILE A 7 -12.81 11.18 -29.68
N VAL A 8 -13.34 11.23 -30.90
CA VAL A 8 -12.79 10.52 -32.06
C VAL A 8 -12.40 11.56 -33.10
N LEU A 9 -11.09 11.72 -33.32
CA LEU A 9 -10.52 12.58 -34.35
C LEU A 9 -9.76 11.71 -35.35
N THR A 10 -10.26 11.62 -36.58
CA THR A 10 -9.61 10.85 -37.63
C THR A 10 -9.49 11.66 -38.90
N THR A 11 -8.30 11.67 -39.52
CA THR A 11 -8.13 12.18 -40.89
C THR A 11 -8.10 11.00 -41.87
N GLU A 12 -8.73 11.16 -43.04
CA GLU A 12 -8.62 10.19 -44.14
C GLU A 12 -7.31 10.40 -44.92
N ALA A 13 -6.91 11.67 -45.07
CA ALA A 13 -5.63 12.08 -45.66
C ALA A 13 -5.06 13.26 -44.86
N GLY A 14 -3.73 13.29 -44.68
CA GLY A 14 -3.02 14.41 -44.04
C GLY A 14 -2.65 14.15 -42.57
N SER A 15 -1.57 14.82 -42.15
CA SER A 15 -1.04 14.77 -40.79
C SER A 15 -1.93 15.51 -39.78
N ILE A 16 -1.84 15.12 -38.51
CA ILE A 16 -2.50 15.79 -37.38
C ILE A 16 -1.43 16.40 -36.49
N GLU A 17 -1.60 17.67 -36.13
CA GLU A 17 -0.81 18.34 -35.09
C GLU A 17 -1.74 18.83 -33.98
N LEU A 18 -1.43 18.47 -32.74
CA LEU A 18 -2.17 18.90 -31.55
C LEU A 18 -1.31 19.88 -30.74
N ARG A 19 -1.84 21.06 -30.43
CA ARG A 19 -1.19 22.11 -29.63
C ARG A 19 -2.14 22.55 -28.53
N GLU A 20 -1.62 23.14 -27.45
CA GLU A 20 -2.49 23.87 -26.50
C GLU A 20 -3.19 25.01 -27.24
N GLY A 21 -4.52 25.03 -27.22
CA GLY A 21 -5.34 25.94 -28.05
C GLY A 21 -5.26 27.43 -27.71
N ARG A 22 -4.18 27.90 -27.09
CA ARG A 22 -3.92 29.32 -26.80
C ARG A 22 -3.47 30.00 -28.09
N LEU A 23 -4.13 31.11 -28.47
CA LEU A 23 -3.67 31.94 -29.59
C LEU A 23 -2.27 32.45 -29.26
N PRO A 24 -1.27 32.32 -30.16
CA PRO A 24 0.04 32.91 -29.95
C PRO A 24 -0.15 34.43 -29.80
N ASP A 25 0.12 34.97 -28.62
CA ASP A 25 0.32 36.42 -28.51
C ASP A 25 1.64 36.75 -29.24
N VAL A 26 1.63 37.80 -30.06
CA VAL A 26 2.66 38.11 -31.07
C VAL A 26 4.06 38.32 -30.45
N THR A 27 4.15 38.39 -29.12
CA THR A 27 5.38 38.65 -28.37
C THR A 27 5.92 37.48 -27.53
N THR A 28 5.19 36.37 -27.35
CA THR A 28 5.67 35.22 -26.55
C THR A 28 5.37 33.90 -27.24
N PRO A 29 6.41 33.18 -27.73
CA PRO A 29 6.23 31.79 -28.17
C PRO A 29 5.63 30.95 -27.04
N VAL A 30 4.63 30.14 -27.35
CA VAL A 30 4.13 29.11 -26.46
C VAL A 30 5.25 28.09 -26.25
N THR A 31 5.74 27.98 -25.02
CA THR A 31 6.82 27.06 -24.63
C THR A 31 6.36 26.00 -23.62
N ASP A 32 5.10 26.06 -23.16
CA ASP A 32 4.44 25.05 -22.34
C ASP A 32 3.59 24.09 -23.20
N ALA A 33 3.45 22.84 -22.74
CA ALA A 33 2.66 21.82 -23.43
C ALA A 33 1.15 22.14 -23.41
N GLY A 34 0.65 22.65 -22.28
CA GLY A 34 -0.78 22.85 -22.02
C GLY A 34 -1.65 21.62 -22.33
N THR A 35 -2.97 21.76 -22.39
CA THR A 35 -3.87 20.65 -22.74
C THR A 35 -4.42 20.82 -24.15
N ALA A 36 -4.16 19.85 -25.03
CA ALA A 36 -4.67 19.86 -26.40
C ALA A 36 -6.00 19.11 -26.53
N VAL A 37 -6.13 17.94 -25.89
CA VAL A 37 -7.35 17.12 -25.92
C VAL A 37 -7.64 16.61 -24.52
N SER A 38 -8.88 16.79 -24.05
CA SER A 38 -9.29 16.22 -22.77
C SER A 38 -10.75 15.76 -22.76
N THR A 39 -11.00 14.61 -22.13
CA THR A 39 -12.35 14.12 -21.80
C THR A 39 -12.49 14.00 -20.28
N PRO A 40 -13.54 14.59 -19.66
CA PRO A 40 -13.87 14.30 -18.27
C PRO A 40 -14.50 12.90 -18.14
N GLY A 41 -14.46 12.30 -16.95
CA GLY A 41 -15.15 11.02 -16.69
C GLY A 41 -14.59 9.84 -17.49
N SER A 42 -15.44 8.97 -18.02
CA SER A 42 -15.05 7.72 -18.71
C SER A 42 -14.93 7.84 -20.24
N GLY A 43 -14.75 9.05 -20.78
CA GLY A 43 -14.67 9.27 -22.23
C GLY A 43 -13.40 8.68 -22.84
N ASN A 44 -13.54 7.84 -23.86
CA ASN A 44 -12.41 7.31 -24.63
C ASN A 44 -11.87 8.37 -25.62
N ILE A 45 -10.59 8.29 -25.95
CA ILE A 45 -9.96 9.18 -26.94
C ILE A 45 -9.34 8.33 -28.05
N LEU A 46 -9.76 8.57 -29.30
CA LEU A 46 -9.09 8.07 -30.51
C LEU A 46 -8.60 9.24 -31.34
N ILE A 47 -7.29 9.27 -31.64
CA ILE A 47 -6.70 10.22 -32.57
C ILE A 47 -5.95 9.43 -33.63
N ARG A 48 -6.36 9.53 -34.90
CA ARG A 48 -5.83 8.68 -35.98
C ARG A 48 -5.56 9.45 -37.27
N ALA A 49 -4.31 9.47 -37.72
CA ALA A 49 -3.92 9.99 -39.02
C ALA A 49 -3.79 8.86 -40.07
N ASN A 50 -4.82 8.64 -40.91
CA ASN A 50 -4.88 7.47 -41.81
C ASN A 50 -4.24 7.67 -43.20
N GLY A 51 -3.83 8.88 -43.56
CA GLY A 51 -3.22 9.10 -44.88
C GLY A 51 -1.86 8.42 -44.97
N THR A 52 -1.51 7.79 -46.09
CA THR A 52 -0.19 7.17 -46.27
C THR A 52 0.94 8.17 -45.96
N GLY A 53 1.83 7.80 -45.04
CA GLY A 53 2.93 8.66 -44.57
C GLY A 53 2.51 9.85 -43.70
N SER A 54 1.22 10.00 -43.39
CA SER A 54 0.72 11.07 -42.52
C SER A 54 1.18 10.86 -41.08
N THR A 55 1.66 11.93 -40.47
CA THR A 55 2.24 11.94 -39.13
C THR A 55 1.24 12.41 -38.09
N LEU A 56 1.44 11.99 -36.84
CA LEU A 56 0.70 12.52 -35.69
C LEU A 56 1.69 13.19 -34.73
N SER A 57 1.59 14.50 -34.60
CA SER A 57 2.46 15.34 -33.76
C SER A 57 1.68 15.86 -32.55
N ILE A 58 2.04 15.38 -31.36
CA ILE A 58 1.43 15.74 -30.09
C ILE A 58 2.34 16.77 -29.40
N GLN A 59 1.97 18.04 -29.46
CA GLN A 59 2.67 19.17 -28.83
C GLN A 59 1.86 19.79 -27.69
N GLY A 60 0.89 19.05 -27.16
CA GLY A 60 0.18 19.38 -25.94
C GLY A 60 -0.52 18.16 -25.36
N ASP A 61 -0.93 18.26 -24.11
CA ASP A 61 -1.32 17.09 -23.32
C ASP A 61 -2.61 16.46 -23.83
N VAL A 62 -2.68 15.13 -23.74
CA VAL A 62 -3.87 14.32 -24.07
C VAL A 62 -4.31 13.62 -22.79
N ARG A 63 -5.49 13.99 -22.27
CA ARG A 63 -5.97 13.52 -20.96
C ARG A 63 -7.37 12.88 -21.02
N SER A 64 -7.51 11.66 -20.53
CA SER A 64 -8.82 11.07 -20.24
C SER A 64 -9.02 10.89 -18.73
N GLY A 65 -10.25 11.07 -18.24
CA GLY A 65 -10.55 10.86 -16.82
C GLY A 65 -10.43 9.40 -16.37
N SER A 66 -10.96 8.45 -17.14
CA SER A 66 -10.93 6.99 -16.87
C SER A 66 -11.21 6.15 -18.13
N GLY A 67 -11.24 6.79 -19.30
CA GLY A 67 -11.38 6.11 -20.59
C GLY A 67 -10.01 5.76 -21.19
N ASP A 68 -10.02 4.87 -22.18
CA ASP A 68 -8.81 4.46 -22.91
C ASP A 68 -8.36 5.57 -23.88
N ILE A 69 -7.05 5.64 -24.14
CA ILE A 69 -6.47 6.52 -25.17
C ILE A 69 -5.85 5.66 -26.26
N THR A 70 -6.18 5.95 -27.52
CA THR A 70 -5.56 5.35 -28.70
C THR A 70 -5.05 6.44 -29.65
N LEU A 71 -3.75 6.46 -29.89
CA LEU A 71 -3.08 7.37 -30.82
C LEU A 71 -2.47 6.57 -31.97
N MET A 72 -2.78 6.95 -33.20
CA MET A 72 -2.42 6.17 -34.37
C MET A 72 -1.97 7.04 -35.54
N SER A 73 -0.91 6.63 -36.23
CA SER A 73 -0.45 7.23 -37.49
C SER A 73 0.01 6.18 -38.48
N GLU A 74 -0.18 6.45 -39.78
CA GLU A 74 0.47 5.66 -40.83
C GLU A 74 1.97 5.97 -40.93
N GLY A 75 2.34 7.25 -40.85
CA GLY A 75 3.73 7.71 -40.69
C GLY A 75 4.17 7.71 -39.23
N SER A 76 5.11 8.57 -38.87
CA SER A 76 5.62 8.68 -37.49
C SER A 76 4.66 9.39 -36.52
N LEU A 77 4.72 8.97 -35.26
CA LEU A 77 4.07 9.60 -34.10
C LEU A 77 5.15 10.31 -33.28
N SER A 78 4.99 11.60 -32.98
CA SER A 78 5.92 12.35 -32.12
C SER A 78 5.21 12.97 -30.92
N VAL A 79 5.81 12.88 -29.73
CA VAL A 79 5.29 13.45 -28.48
C VAL A 79 6.31 14.40 -27.88
N GLY A 80 5.93 15.67 -27.78
CA GLY A 80 6.81 16.76 -27.37
C GLY A 80 7.83 17.14 -28.45
N SER A 81 8.51 18.26 -28.23
CA SER A 81 9.62 18.72 -29.05
C SER A 81 10.68 19.42 -28.19
N GLU A 82 11.72 19.99 -28.81
CA GLU A 82 12.66 20.85 -28.07
C GLU A 82 12.03 22.15 -27.60
N ALA A 83 11.16 22.74 -28.43
CA ALA A 83 10.44 23.95 -28.08
C ALA A 83 9.34 23.71 -27.04
N ILE A 84 8.80 22.49 -26.98
CA ILE A 84 7.67 22.12 -26.11
C ILE A 84 8.01 20.80 -25.39
N PRO A 85 8.80 20.86 -24.30
CA PRO A 85 9.07 19.70 -23.45
C PRO A 85 7.86 19.40 -22.55
N GLY A 86 7.86 18.23 -21.90
CA GLY A 86 6.89 17.94 -20.83
C GLY A 86 5.45 17.65 -21.28
N VAL A 87 5.26 17.07 -22.47
CA VAL A 87 3.94 16.66 -22.94
C VAL A 87 3.51 15.36 -22.25
N ASP A 88 2.29 15.35 -21.71
CA ASP A 88 1.70 14.22 -20.99
C ASP A 88 0.56 13.55 -21.78
N ILE A 89 0.59 12.22 -21.86
CA ILE A 89 -0.51 11.40 -22.36
C ILE A 89 -0.99 10.54 -21.19
N VAL A 90 -2.09 10.93 -20.54
CA VAL A 90 -2.49 10.31 -19.27
C VAL A 90 -3.97 9.94 -19.21
N THR A 91 -4.25 8.77 -18.62
CA THR A 91 -5.59 8.38 -18.19
C THR A 91 -5.68 8.41 -16.67
N GLY A 92 -6.83 8.79 -16.12
CA GLY A 92 -7.06 8.79 -14.67
C GLY A 92 -7.63 7.48 -14.16
N GLN A 93 -7.64 7.33 -12.84
CA GLN A 93 -8.10 6.11 -12.15
C GLN A 93 -9.60 5.86 -12.37
N PRO A 94 -10.01 4.67 -12.82
CA PRO A 94 -11.43 4.36 -12.94
C PRO A 94 -12.08 4.17 -11.57
N ALA A 95 -13.42 4.15 -11.55
CA ALA A 95 -14.16 3.74 -10.38
C ALA A 95 -13.83 2.28 -10.00
N GLN A 96 -13.88 1.97 -8.71
CA GLN A 96 -13.59 0.63 -8.19
C GLN A 96 -14.47 -0.44 -8.88
N GLY A 97 -13.86 -1.53 -9.33
CA GLY A 97 -14.55 -2.64 -10.03
C GLY A 97 -14.72 -2.44 -11.54
N VAL A 98 -14.23 -1.32 -12.09
CA VAL A 98 -14.12 -1.10 -13.53
C VAL A 98 -12.67 -1.37 -13.97
N ALA A 99 -12.48 -1.97 -15.14
CA ALA A 99 -11.15 -2.27 -15.67
C ALA A 99 -10.31 -0.99 -15.82
N ALA A 100 -9.05 -1.07 -15.36
CA ALA A 100 -8.05 -0.02 -15.46
C ALA A 100 -7.89 0.47 -16.91
N SER A 101 -7.95 1.78 -17.12
CA SER A 101 -7.81 2.38 -18.46
C SER A 101 -6.40 2.17 -19.01
N THR A 102 -6.33 2.03 -20.33
CA THR A 102 -5.10 1.67 -21.06
C THR A 102 -4.74 2.72 -22.09
N VAL A 103 -3.46 2.75 -22.50
CA VAL A 103 -2.97 3.64 -23.57
C VAL A 103 -2.35 2.81 -24.68
N LEU A 104 -2.81 3.01 -25.91
CA LEU A 104 -2.22 2.46 -27.13
C LEU A 104 -1.66 3.58 -28.00
N MET A 105 -0.39 3.46 -28.38
CA MET A 105 0.25 4.31 -29.36
C MET A 105 0.80 3.45 -30.50
N GLU A 106 0.41 3.74 -31.74
CA GLU A 106 0.79 2.92 -32.89
C GLU A 106 1.21 3.79 -34.09
N SER A 107 2.41 3.53 -34.61
CA SER A 107 2.93 4.06 -35.86
C SER A 107 3.16 2.90 -36.84
N ARG A 108 2.36 2.81 -37.91
CA ARG A 108 2.30 1.63 -38.78
C ARG A 108 3.46 1.50 -39.77
N ALA A 109 4.07 2.62 -40.19
CA ALA A 109 5.24 2.62 -41.07
C ALA A 109 6.39 3.51 -40.56
N GLY A 110 6.16 4.34 -39.53
CA GLY A 110 7.15 5.26 -38.98
C GLY A 110 7.65 4.89 -37.58
N SER A 111 8.28 5.86 -36.92
CA SER A 111 8.77 5.77 -35.54
C SER A 111 7.76 6.34 -34.53
N VAL A 112 7.83 5.91 -33.27
CA VAL A 112 7.21 6.61 -32.13
C VAL A 112 8.32 7.36 -31.37
N LEU A 113 8.32 8.68 -31.45
CA LEU A 113 9.40 9.52 -30.91
C LEU A 113 8.90 10.43 -29.80
N MET A 114 9.19 10.08 -28.55
CA MET A 114 8.91 10.91 -27.38
C MET A 114 10.17 11.67 -26.94
N ARG A 115 10.02 12.91 -26.49
CA ARG A 115 11.09 13.60 -25.73
C ARG A 115 11.25 12.92 -24.37
N GLY A 116 12.47 12.87 -23.85
CA GLY A 116 12.77 12.28 -22.54
C GLY A 116 12.10 13.00 -21.36
N THR A 117 11.57 14.21 -21.58
CA THR A 117 10.77 14.98 -20.62
C THR A 117 9.27 14.72 -20.72
N SER A 118 8.79 14.07 -21.79
CA SER A 118 7.37 13.73 -21.96
C SER A 118 7.01 12.49 -21.15
N ALA A 119 5.72 12.30 -20.83
CA ALA A 119 5.27 11.16 -20.05
C ALA A 119 4.02 10.49 -20.66
N VAL A 120 3.91 9.17 -20.46
CA VAL A 120 2.71 8.39 -20.74
C VAL A 120 2.30 7.67 -19.45
N GLY A 121 1.04 7.83 -19.04
CA GLY A 121 0.53 7.30 -17.78
C GLY A 121 -0.82 6.61 -17.92
N ALA A 122 -0.93 5.40 -17.37
CA ALA A 122 -2.18 4.67 -17.30
C ALA A 122 -2.29 3.91 -15.96
N PRO A 123 -3.49 3.81 -15.35
CA PRO A 123 -3.72 2.89 -14.23
C PRO A 123 -3.54 1.42 -14.60
N GLY A 124 -3.85 1.07 -15.85
CA GLY A 124 -3.64 -0.26 -16.42
C GLY A 124 -2.45 -0.27 -17.36
N ASP A 125 -2.59 -0.95 -18.49
CA ASP A 125 -1.47 -1.22 -19.39
C ASP A 125 -1.21 -0.14 -20.45
N VAL A 126 0.05 -0.03 -20.87
CA VAL A 126 0.51 0.81 -21.98
C VAL A 126 1.15 -0.04 -23.07
N LEU A 127 0.74 0.15 -24.33
CA LEU A 127 1.33 -0.50 -25.50
C LEU A 127 1.80 0.53 -26.52
N ILE A 128 3.08 0.45 -26.90
CA ILE A 128 3.67 1.28 -27.95
C ILE A 128 4.14 0.37 -29.09
N LEU A 129 3.61 0.61 -30.29
CA LEU A 129 3.94 -0.09 -31.52
C LEU A 129 4.56 0.90 -32.50
N ALA A 130 5.73 0.56 -33.05
CA ALA A 130 6.34 1.28 -34.16
C ALA A 130 6.86 0.28 -35.19
N ASP A 131 6.77 0.63 -36.47
CA ASP A 131 7.50 -0.12 -37.50
C ASP A 131 9.00 0.17 -37.42
N GLN A 132 9.37 1.43 -37.21
CA GLN A 132 10.75 1.89 -37.10
C GLN A 132 11.18 2.00 -35.62
N ASP A 133 11.74 3.14 -35.21
CA ASP A 133 12.31 3.32 -33.87
C ASP A 133 11.26 3.73 -32.83
N ILE A 134 11.54 3.40 -31.58
CA ILE A 134 10.82 3.92 -30.40
C ILE A 134 11.82 4.73 -29.56
N ALA A 135 11.55 6.01 -29.35
CA ALA A 135 12.23 6.83 -28.34
C ALA A 135 11.24 7.10 -27.19
N LEU A 136 11.60 6.69 -25.97
CA LEU A 136 10.70 6.71 -24.82
C LEU A 136 10.87 7.95 -23.95
N GLY A 137 9.73 8.54 -23.55
CA GLY A 137 9.64 9.42 -22.40
C GLY A 137 9.48 8.61 -21.11
N SER A 138 9.04 9.25 -20.02
CA SER A 138 8.69 8.54 -18.80
C SER A 138 7.41 7.73 -19.01
N VAL A 139 7.35 6.53 -18.43
CA VAL A 139 6.17 5.65 -18.55
C VAL A 139 5.76 5.20 -17.16
N SER A 140 4.46 5.28 -16.85
CA SER A 140 3.87 4.78 -15.60
C SER A 140 2.62 3.97 -15.92
N ALA A 141 2.64 2.67 -15.58
CA ALA A 141 1.60 1.71 -15.95
C ALA A 141 1.61 0.48 -15.02
N GLU A 142 0.57 -0.35 -15.08
CA GLU A 142 0.61 -1.70 -14.49
C GLU A 142 1.54 -2.59 -15.32
N GLY A 143 1.23 -2.79 -16.61
CA GLY A 143 2.10 -3.38 -17.62
C GLY A 143 2.51 -2.40 -18.71
N PHE A 144 3.73 -2.52 -19.23
CA PHE A 144 4.20 -1.77 -20.38
C PHE A 144 4.82 -2.69 -21.42
N SER A 145 4.38 -2.53 -22.66
CA SER A 145 5.00 -3.15 -23.80
C SER A 145 5.43 -2.14 -24.87
N ALA A 146 6.64 -2.31 -25.37
CA ALA A 146 7.14 -1.58 -26.53
C ALA A 146 7.61 -2.55 -27.60
N LYS A 147 7.06 -2.41 -28.81
CA LYS A 147 7.42 -3.23 -29.97
C LYS A 147 7.85 -2.39 -31.16
N ALA A 148 9.14 -2.46 -31.49
CA ALA A 148 9.73 -1.87 -32.68
C ALA A 148 9.95 -2.96 -33.74
N ALA A 149 9.13 -3.00 -34.79
CA ALA A 149 9.12 -4.11 -35.74
C ALA A 149 10.39 -4.20 -36.60
N LYS A 150 11.10 -3.08 -36.82
CA LYS A 150 12.36 -3.00 -37.59
C LYS A 150 13.42 -2.13 -36.91
N GLY A 151 13.03 -1.26 -36.00
CA GLY A 151 13.93 -0.32 -35.34
C GLY A 151 14.37 -0.72 -33.93
N LYS A 152 14.95 0.24 -33.22
CA LYS A 152 15.44 0.14 -31.84
C LYS A 152 14.45 0.74 -30.84
N ALA A 153 14.62 0.44 -29.55
CA ALA A 153 13.99 1.16 -28.45
C ALA A 153 15.07 1.92 -27.66
N SER A 154 14.97 3.24 -27.53
CA SER A 154 15.97 4.08 -26.87
C SER A 154 15.34 5.10 -25.93
N VAL A 155 16.17 5.69 -25.06
CA VAL A 155 15.79 6.85 -24.24
C VAL A 155 15.51 8.05 -25.14
N GLY A 156 14.40 8.75 -24.89
CA GLY A 156 14.05 10.00 -25.55
C GLY A 156 15.01 11.15 -25.20
N GLU A 157 15.22 12.05 -26.16
CA GLU A 157 16.18 13.15 -26.01
C GLU A 157 15.75 14.22 -24.99
N GLY A 158 16.73 14.89 -24.38
CA GLY A 158 16.50 16.07 -23.53
C GLY A 158 16.01 15.79 -22.11
N GLY A 159 16.00 14.52 -21.68
CA GLY A 159 15.59 14.13 -20.33
C GLY A 159 16.17 12.81 -19.86
N ALA A 160 15.84 12.45 -18.61
CA ALA A 160 16.23 11.20 -17.96
C ALA A 160 14.97 10.38 -17.63
N PRO A 161 14.24 9.88 -18.65
CA PRO A 161 12.96 9.23 -18.45
C PRO A 161 13.09 7.98 -17.57
N GLN A 162 12.02 7.70 -16.83
CA GLN A 162 11.90 6.55 -15.94
C GLN A 162 10.66 5.74 -16.32
N THR A 163 10.82 4.41 -16.40
CA THR A 163 9.72 3.47 -16.63
C THR A 163 9.36 2.81 -15.30
N THR A 164 8.17 3.09 -14.77
CA THR A 164 7.68 2.54 -13.49
C THR A 164 6.51 1.61 -13.76
N VAL A 165 6.76 0.30 -13.74
CA VAL A 165 5.79 -0.72 -14.14
C VAL A 165 5.97 -2.02 -13.37
N SER A 166 4.88 -2.75 -13.15
CA SER A 166 4.92 -4.09 -12.54
C SER A 166 5.33 -5.16 -13.56
N GLU A 167 4.96 -4.98 -14.82
CA GLU A 167 5.27 -5.87 -15.93
C GLU A 167 5.89 -5.12 -17.12
N LEU A 168 7.01 -5.62 -17.64
CA LEU A 168 7.74 -5.01 -18.74
C LEU A 168 8.02 -6.02 -19.86
N LEU A 169 7.50 -5.74 -21.05
CA LEU A 169 7.67 -6.55 -22.26
C LEU A 169 8.27 -5.73 -23.41
N LEU A 170 9.53 -5.97 -23.74
CA LEU A 170 10.22 -5.25 -24.81
C LEU A 170 10.53 -6.18 -25.99
N THR A 171 10.17 -5.78 -27.21
CA THR A 171 10.45 -6.57 -28.41
C THR A 171 10.92 -5.65 -29.55
N THR A 172 12.18 -5.74 -29.96
CA THR A 172 12.74 -4.91 -31.04
C THR A 172 13.54 -5.75 -32.03
N ILE A 173 13.74 -5.24 -33.25
CA ILE A 173 14.80 -5.78 -34.11
C ILE A 173 16.15 -5.15 -33.76
N GLY A 174 16.21 -3.82 -33.63
CA GLY A 174 17.39 -3.06 -33.21
C GLY A 174 17.67 -3.20 -31.71
N SER A 175 18.60 -2.40 -31.19
CA SER A 175 18.97 -2.44 -29.78
C SER A 175 17.85 -1.96 -28.84
N ILE A 176 17.93 -2.37 -27.57
CA ILE A 176 17.12 -1.87 -26.47
C ILE A 176 18.07 -1.11 -25.55
N GLY A 177 17.99 0.21 -25.52
CA GLY A 177 18.97 1.05 -24.83
C GLY A 177 20.37 0.95 -25.46
N THR A 178 21.34 1.61 -24.81
CA THR A 178 22.77 1.55 -25.13
C THR A 178 23.58 1.56 -23.84
N ALA A 179 24.86 1.17 -23.88
CA ALA A 179 25.73 1.22 -22.70
C ALA A 179 25.82 2.63 -22.07
N ALA A 180 25.82 3.68 -22.90
CA ALA A 180 25.88 5.07 -22.44
C ALA A 180 24.51 5.63 -22.00
N SER A 181 23.42 5.01 -22.45
CA SER A 181 22.05 5.43 -22.15
C SER A 181 21.14 4.19 -22.08
N PRO A 182 21.20 3.43 -20.97
CA PRO A 182 20.34 2.28 -20.75
C PRO A 182 18.89 2.71 -20.55
N LEU A 183 17.92 1.85 -20.86
CA LEU A 183 16.53 2.12 -20.48
C LEU A 183 16.40 1.96 -18.97
N ARG A 184 15.87 3.00 -18.31
CA ARG A 184 15.69 3.00 -16.86
C ARG A 184 14.33 2.47 -16.48
N VAL A 185 14.33 1.54 -15.53
CA VAL A 185 13.14 0.83 -15.06
C VAL A 185 13.10 0.83 -13.52
N GLU A 186 11.92 0.68 -12.96
CA GLU A 186 11.70 0.59 -11.51
C GLU A 186 10.83 -0.62 -11.20
N GLY A 187 11.46 -1.67 -10.65
CA GLY A 187 10.83 -2.79 -9.95
C GLY A 187 9.73 -3.54 -10.70
N GLY A 188 10.01 -4.76 -11.20
CA GLY A 188 8.95 -5.55 -11.85
C GLY A 188 9.39 -6.88 -12.48
N ARG A 189 8.42 -7.54 -13.13
CA ARG A 189 8.56 -8.73 -13.99
C ARG A 189 8.99 -8.30 -15.38
N LEU A 190 10.05 -8.87 -15.93
CA LEU A 190 10.68 -8.47 -17.18
C LEU A 190 10.81 -9.62 -18.18
N SER A 191 10.46 -9.32 -19.44
CA SER A 191 10.96 -10.05 -20.61
C SER A 191 11.38 -9.07 -21.71
N ALA A 192 12.52 -9.32 -22.36
CA ALA A 192 13.06 -8.45 -23.39
C ALA A 192 13.70 -9.24 -24.55
N GLN A 193 13.39 -8.87 -25.79
CA GLN A 193 13.96 -9.51 -26.97
C GLN A 193 14.46 -8.46 -27.97
N SER A 194 15.71 -8.60 -28.39
CA SER A 194 16.28 -7.88 -29.53
C SER A 194 16.69 -8.88 -30.62
N ALA A 195 16.23 -8.68 -31.86
CA ALA A 195 16.54 -9.61 -32.94
C ALA A 195 18.00 -9.51 -33.41
N SER A 196 18.54 -8.29 -33.46
CA SER A 196 19.84 -7.96 -34.06
C SER A 196 20.73 -7.02 -33.24
N GLY A 197 20.28 -6.52 -32.09
CA GLY A 197 21.00 -5.51 -31.30
C GLY A 197 21.30 -5.91 -29.86
N ASP A 198 21.97 -4.99 -29.16
CA ASP A 198 22.27 -5.12 -27.73
C ASP A 198 21.06 -4.76 -26.87
N ILE A 199 21.06 -5.21 -25.61
CA ILE A 199 20.05 -4.87 -24.61
C ILE A 199 20.77 -4.26 -23.41
N TYR A 200 20.43 -3.03 -23.03
CA TYR A 200 20.98 -2.31 -21.88
C TYR A 200 19.84 -1.75 -21.02
N LEU A 201 19.74 -2.26 -19.79
CA LEU A 201 18.71 -1.90 -18.82
C LEU A 201 19.37 -1.45 -17.50
N GLN A 202 18.79 -0.45 -16.88
CA GLN A 202 19.17 0.02 -15.54
C GLN A 202 17.94 0.00 -14.64
N SER A 203 17.92 -0.83 -13.61
CA SER A 203 16.85 -0.91 -12.63
C SER A 203 17.21 -0.18 -11.34
N LYS A 204 16.29 0.64 -10.82
CA LYS A 204 16.42 1.21 -9.46
C LYS A 204 16.09 0.24 -8.33
N GLY A 205 15.38 -0.85 -8.61
CA GLY A 205 14.89 -1.84 -7.64
C GLY A 205 15.06 -3.30 -8.10
N GLU A 206 14.47 -4.26 -7.39
CA GLU A 206 14.51 -5.68 -7.77
C GLU A 206 13.95 -5.89 -9.18
N LEU A 207 14.63 -6.70 -9.99
CA LEU A 207 14.20 -7.04 -11.34
C LEU A 207 14.05 -8.55 -11.45
N ARG A 208 12.88 -9.03 -11.89
CA ARG A 208 12.61 -10.47 -12.00
C ARG A 208 12.42 -10.87 -13.46
N VAL A 209 13.25 -11.77 -13.97
CA VAL A 209 13.19 -12.30 -15.34
C VAL A 209 12.27 -13.52 -15.39
N VAL A 210 11.15 -13.36 -16.09
CA VAL A 210 10.00 -14.30 -16.09
C VAL A 210 9.21 -14.22 -17.40
N GLN A 211 8.14 -15.02 -17.50
CA GLN A 211 7.12 -14.83 -18.51
C GLN A 211 6.26 -13.59 -18.21
N VAL A 212 6.09 -12.72 -19.21
CA VAL A 212 5.35 -11.45 -19.16
C VAL A 212 4.42 -11.33 -20.37
N GLY A 213 3.22 -10.80 -20.18
CA GLY A 213 2.27 -10.44 -21.25
C GLY A 213 1.45 -9.21 -20.84
N VAL A 214 1.21 -8.30 -21.79
CA VAL A 214 0.54 -7.01 -21.55
C VAL A 214 -0.73 -6.92 -22.41
N ASP A 215 -1.83 -6.44 -21.83
CA ASP A 215 -3.16 -6.41 -22.43
C ASP A 215 -3.73 -4.98 -22.48
N VAL A 216 -3.82 -4.39 -23.66
CA VAL A 216 -4.40 -3.04 -23.85
C VAL A 216 -5.75 -3.07 -24.57
N ARG A 217 -6.48 -1.96 -24.54
CA ARG A 217 -7.71 -1.76 -25.30
C ARG A 217 -7.53 -0.70 -26.40
N GLU A 218 -7.85 -1.09 -27.63
CA GLU A 218 -7.88 -0.18 -28.78
C GLU A 218 -9.25 0.49 -28.89
N VAL A 219 -9.27 1.82 -28.84
CA VAL A 219 -10.45 2.64 -29.11
C VAL A 219 -10.75 2.62 -30.62
N GLN A 220 -11.97 2.26 -30.95
CA GLN A 220 -12.50 2.12 -32.30
C GLN A 220 -13.09 3.44 -32.81
N ALA A 221 -13.32 3.54 -34.12
CA ALA A 221 -13.89 4.73 -34.75
C ALA A 221 -15.30 5.11 -34.25
N ASN A 222 -16.01 4.17 -33.62
CA ASN A 222 -17.30 4.42 -32.96
C ASN A 222 -17.18 4.85 -31.49
N GLY A 223 -15.96 5.06 -30.97
CA GLY A 223 -15.68 5.44 -29.58
C GLY A 223 -15.69 4.29 -28.56
N SER A 224 -16.01 3.05 -28.97
CA SER A 224 -15.92 1.86 -28.12
C SER A 224 -14.49 1.32 -28.05
N SER A 225 -14.19 0.43 -27.10
CA SER A 225 -12.86 -0.14 -26.88
C SER A 225 -12.85 -1.66 -27.10
N VAL A 226 -11.82 -2.20 -27.73
CA VAL A 226 -11.65 -3.66 -28.00
C VAL A 226 -10.30 -4.13 -27.48
N MET A 227 -10.25 -5.30 -26.83
CA MET A 227 -9.00 -5.88 -26.33
C MET A 227 -8.00 -6.16 -27.47
N LYS A 228 -6.73 -5.80 -27.24
CA LYS A 228 -5.59 -6.02 -28.11
C LYS A 228 -4.42 -6.60 -27.29
N PRO A 229 -4.41 -7.92 -27.05
CA PRO A 229 -3.39 -8.57 -26.24
C PRO A 229 -2.03 -8.62 -26.95
N THR A 230 -0.94 -8.62 -26.19
CA THR A 230 0.40 -8.95 -26.69
C THR A 230 0.69 -10.45 -26.54
N LEU A 231 1.63 -10.97 -27.33
CA LEU A 231 2.09 -12.35 -27.16
C LEU A 231 3.00 -12.42 -25.94
N ALA A 232 2.67 -13.28 -24.98
CA ALA A 232 3.52 -13.47 -23.80
C ALA A 232 4.92 -13.96 -24.20
N GLN A 233 5.94 -13.38 -23.60
CA GLN A 233 7.36 -13.67 -23.83
C GLN A 233 8.02 -14.07 -22.51
N ASN A 234 9.05 -14.91 -22.56
CA ASN A 234 9.80 -15.35 -21.37
C ASN A 234 11.30 -15.15 -21.58
N GLY A 235 11.99 -14.65 -20.55
CA GLY A 235 13.44 -14.45 -20.56
C GLY A 235 13.91 -13.16 -21.22
N ILE A 236 15.22 -13.01 -21.34
CA ILE A 236 15.90 -11.91 -22.04
C ILE A 236 16.77 -12.49 -23.15
N ARG A 237 16.59 -12.05 -24.40
CA ARG A 237 17.33 -12.64 -25.53
C ARG A 237 17.75 -11.63 -26.57
N SER A 238 19.04 -11.62 -26.90
CA SER A 238 19.54 -11.10 -28.18
C SER A 238 19.75 -12.27 -29.16
N THR A 239 19.21 -12.18 -30.37
CA THR A 239 19.29 -13.26 -31.39
C THR A 239 20.23 -12.97 -32.56
N THR A 240 21.08 -11.95 -32.44
CA THR A 240 21.99 -11.56 -33.53
C THR A 240 23.01 -12.66 -33.84
N SER A 241 23.43 -12.74 -35.11
CA SER A 241 24.56 -13.58 -35.53
C SER A 241 25.92 -12.91 -35.28
N ALA A 242 25.95 -11.61 -34.99
CA ALA A 242 27.13 -10.87 -34.57
C ALA A 242 27.29 -10.91 -33.04
N PRO A 243 28.46 -10.60 -32.46
CA PRO A 243 28.59 -10.47 -31.01
C PRO A 243 27.61 -9.43 -30.46
N SER A 244 26.74 -9.82 -29.52
CA SER A 244 25.79 -8.96 -28.81
C SER A 244 26.07 -8.88 -27.33
N THR A 245 25.65 -7.79 -26.70
CA THR A 245 25.70 -7.63 -25.25
C THR A 245 24.31 -7.49 -24.65
N VAL A 246 24.05 -8.21 -23.55
CA VAL A 246 22.97 -7.90 -22.60
C VAL A 246 23.62 -7.32 -21.34
N GLY A 247 23.47 -6.01 -21.13
CA GLY A 247 23.90 -5.28 -19.95
C GLY A 247 22.72 -4.98 -19.01
N ILE A 248 22.80 -5.43 -17.76
CA ILE A 248 21.80 -5.16 -16.73
C ILE A 248 22.50 -4.53 -15.54
N ASP A 249 22.09 -3.32 -15.13
CA ASP A 249 22.58 -2.65 -13.92
C ASP A 249 21.43 -2.53 -12.91
N VAL A 250 21.55 -3.17 -11.76
CA VAL A 250 20.56 -3.11 -10.66
C VAL A 250 21.14 -2.29 -9.52
N GLU A 251 20.56 -1.11 -9.27
CA GLU A 251 21.05 -0.18 -8.25
C GLU A 251 20.68 -0.60 -6.83
N GLN A 252 19.43 -1.05 -6.61
CA GLN A 252 18.92 -1.55 -5.34
C GLN A 252 18.15 -2.85 -5.54
N GLY A 253 18.16 -3.76 -4.56
CA GLY A 253 17.49 -5.06 -4.68
C GLY A 253 18.24 -6.06 -5.57
N ASN A 254 17.60 -7.21 -5.83
CA ASN A 254 18.22 -8.34 -6.53
C ASN A 254 17.87 -8.37 -8.03
N LEU A 255 18.68 -9.05 -8.84
CA LEU A 255 18.26 -9.59 -10.12
C LEU A 255 17.83 -11.04 -9.90
N VAL A 256 16.56 -11.36 -10.08
CA VAL A 256 16.03 -12.72 -9.90
C VAL A 256 15.72 -13.33 -11.27
N ILE A 257 16.26 -14.50 -11.56
CA ILE A 257 16.03 -15.25 -12.80
C ILE A 257 15.19 -16.47 -12.43
N ASP A 258 13.90 -16.47 -12.73
CA ASP A 258 12.93 -17.42 -12.14
C ASP A 258 12.54 -18.52 -13.15
N THR A 259 11.76 -18.18 -14.17
CA THR A 259 11.39 -19.13 -15.25
C THR A 259 12.04 -18.81 -16.59
N GLY A 260 12.86 -17.75 -16.68
CA GLY A 260 13.32 -17.19 -17.95
C GLY A 260 14.84 -17.31 -18.16
N LEU A 261 15.26 -17.56 -19.40
CA LEU A 261 16.68 -17.62 -19.80
C LEU A 261 17.20 -16.23 -20.20
N ILE A 262 18.42 -15.86 -19.79
CA ILE A 262 19.16 -14.71 -20.35
C ILE A 262 20.13 -15.21 -21.42
N ARG A 263 20.07 -14.69 -22.65
CA ARG A 263 20.89 -15.17 -23.77
C ARG A 263 21.46 -14.06 -24.65
N ALA A 264 22.79 -14.02 -24.81
CA ALA A 264 23.53 -13.12 -25.70
C ALA A 264 24.97 -13.62 -25.93
N ASP A 265 25.79 -12.95 -26.76
CA ASP A 265 27.23 -13.29 -26.84
C ASP A 265 27.96 -12.89 -25.55
N THR A 266 27.73 -11.68 -25.06
CA THR A 266 28.20 -11.17 -23.77
C THR A 266 27.01 -10.87 -22.87
N VAL A 267 27.01 -11.36 -21.64
CA VAL A 267 26.08 -10.95 -20.58
C VAL A 267 26.88 -10.22 -19.52
N ARG A 268 26.52 -8.98 -19.23
CA ARG A 268 27.13 -8.13 -18.20
C ARG A 268 26.07 -7.76 -17.19
N ILE A 269 26.25 -8.21 -15.95
CA ILE A 269 25.34 -7.88 -14.84
C ILE A 269 26.13 -7.09 -13.80
N THR A 270 25.62 -5.92 -13.48
CA THR A 270 26.10 -5.08 -12.38
C THR A 270 25.01 -5.05 -11.32
N THR A 271 25.36 -5.32 -10.05
CA THR A 271 24.44 -5.17 -8.92
C THR A 271 25.12 -4.30 -7.88
N ARG A 272 24.58 -3.13 -7.54
CA ARG A 272 25.25 -2.17 -6.64
C ARG A 272 24.95 -2.40 -5.15
N GLN A 273 23.75 -2.86 -4.82
CA GLN A 273 23.30 -3.08 -3.43
C GLN A 273 22.60 -4.44 -3.19
N GLY A 274 22.56 -5.32 -4.19
CA GLY A 274 21.95 -6.65 -4.07
C GLY A 274 22.69 -7.73 -4.86
N TYR A 275 22.00 -8.84 -5.14
CA TYR A 275 22.58 -10.08 -5.69
C TYR A 275 21.86 -10.55 -6.95
N VAL A 276 22.51 -11.44 -7.71
CA VAL A 276 21.84 -12.24 -8.74
C VAL A 276 21.38 -13.55 -8.10
N VAL A 277 20.11 -13.92 -8.30
CA VAL A 277 19.44 -15.05 -7.62
C VAL A 277 18.72 -15.90 -8.66
N ASP A 278 18.86 -17.22 -8.60
CA ASP A 278 17.99 -18.16 -9.31
C ASP A 278 16.68 -18.34 -8.50
N GLY A 279 15.53 -18.14 -9.15
CA GLY A 279 14.21 -18.24 -8.55
C GLY A 279 13.67 -19.67 -8.41
N ASN A 280 14.24 -20.66 -9.12
CA ASN A 280 13.82 -22.06 -9.00
C ASN A 280 14.33 -22.76 -7.73
N ASP A 281 15.31 -22.16 -7.07
CA ASP A 281 15.88 -22.67 -5.85
C ASP A 281 15.14 -22.12 -4.64
N GLY A 282 14.34 -22.97 -4.00
CA GLY A 282 13.65 -22.67 -2.74
C GLY A 282 14.57 -22.46 -1.52
N SER A 283 15.76 -21.90 -1.71
CA SER A 283 16.68 -21.49 -0.65
C SER A 283 16.55 -19.99 -0.40
N SER A 284 16.36 -19.62 0.87
CA SER A 284 16.33 -18.22 1.32
C SER A 284 17.57 -17.49 0.81
N GLY A 285 17.37 -16.44 0.01
CA GLY A 285 18.39 -15.73 -0.74
C GLY A 285 19.70 -15.52 0.01
N ASN A 286 20.80 -16.03 -0.57
CA ASN A 286 22.18 -15.54 -0.41
C ASN A 286 23.21 -16.47 -1.09
N PHE A 287 22.86 -17.09 -2.23
CA PHE A 287 23.82 -17.86 -3.00
C PHE A 287 23.70 -17.49 -4.48
N VAL A 288 24.84 -17.20 -5.12
CA VAL A 288 24.96 -17.35 -6.56
C VAL A 288 25.02 -18.86 -6.78
N ASP A 289 23.89 -19.46 -7.14
CA ASP A 289 23.83 -20.88 -7.46
C ASP A 289 24.61 -21.18 -8.75
N ALA A 290 25.06 -22.43 -8.89
CA ALA A 290 25.79 -22.89 -10.06
C ALA A 290 24.91 -23.05 -11.31
N ASP A 291 23.58 -23.07 -11.18
CA ASP A 291 22.62 -23.28 -12.27
C ASP A 291 21.98 -21.98 -12.80
N LEU A 292 22.71 -20.85 -12.73
CA LEU A 292 22.22 -19.59 -13.27
C LEU A 292 21.79 -19.73 -14.75
N ASP A 293 20.49 -19.55 -15.03
CA ASP A 293 19.87 -19.65 -16.37
C ASP A 293 20.36 -18.54 -17.34
N ILE A 294 21.64 -18.59 -17.70
CA ILE A 294 22.34 -17.66 -18.59
C ILE A 294 23.13 -18.43 -19.67
N ASP A 295 22.79 -18.20 -20.94
CA ASP A 295 23.51 -18.70 -22.11
C ASP A 295 24.34 -17.56 -22.75
N ALA A 296 25.65 -17.53 -22.46
CA ALA A 296 26.56 -16.51 -22.97
C ALA A 296 27.94 -17.04 -23.39
N ARG A 297 28.57 -16.45 -24.43
CA ARG A 297 29.99 -16.68 -24.75
C ARG A 297 30.93 -16.03 -23.73
N ARG A 298 30.49 -14.95 -23.10
CA ARG A 298 31.20 -14.20 -22.06
C ARG A 298 30.23 -13.72 -21.00
N LEU A 299 30.44 -14.10 -19.75
CA LEU A 299 29.68 -13.58 -18.60
C LEU A 299 30.58 -12.64 -17.78
N VAL A 300 30.08 -11.45 -17.46
CA VAL A 300 30.73 -10.45 -16.60
C VAL A 300 29.79 -10.12 -15.45
N LEU A 301 30.24 -10.32 -14.21
CA LEU A 301 29.48 -10.02 -13.00
C LEU A 301 30.25 -8.97 -12.18
N ASP A 302 29.66 -7.79 -12.01
CA ASP A 302 30.21 -6.66 -11.26
C ASP A 302 29.34 -6.38 -10.00
N ALA A 303 29.78 -6.87 -8.83
CA ALA A 303 29.09 -6.68 -7.54
C ALA A 303 30.00 -5.99 -6.51
N PRO A 304 29.49 -5.34 -5.44
CA PRO A 304 30.30 -4.77 -4.37
C PRO A 304 30.97 -5.88 -3.54
N TRP A 305 32.18 -6.27 -3.95
CA TRP A 305 32.96 -7.35 -3.33
C TRP A 305 33.32 -7.11 -1.84
N LEU A 306 33.32 -5.85 -1.38
CA LEU A 306 33.60 -5.50 0.03
C LEU A 306 32.51 -5.97 1.01
N ALA A 307 31.24 -6.06 0.59
CA ALA A 307 30.15 -6.53 1.44
C ALA A 307 30.17 -8.06 1.61
N LEU A 308 30.68 -8.80 0.62
CA LEU A 308 30.84 -10.27 0.66
C LEU A 308 31.94 -10.71 1.63
N ALA A 309 32.97 -9.89 1.81
CA ALA A 309 34.09 -10.16 2.71
C ALA A 309 33.75 -9.96 4.21
N GLN A 310 32.86 -9.02 4.55
CA GLN A 310 32.48 -8.75 5.95
C GLN A 310 31.47 -9.75 6.53
N GLN A 311 30.79 -10.55 5.71
CA GLN A 311 29.78 -11.52 6.15
C GLN A 311 30.24 -12.98 6.22
N ASN A 312 31.55 -13.28 6.09
CA ASN A 312 32.07 -14.66 6.02
C ASN A 312 31.37 -15.54 4.95
N LYS A 313 30.93 -14.94 3.84
CA LYS A 313 30.08 -15.59 2.82
C LYS A 313 30.71 -15.59 1.42
N LEU A 314 32.04 -15.57 1.34
CA LEU A 314 32.74 -15.82 0.09
C LEU A 314 33.01 -17.32 -0.04
N VAL A 315 32.05 -18.06 -0.61
CA VAL A 315 32.36 -19.39 -1.17
C VAL A 315 32.93 -19.13 -2.56
N LEU A 316 34.24 -19.30 -2.71
CA LEU A 316 34.85 -19.47 -4.03
C LEU A 316 34.37 -20.82 -4.55
N LEU A 317 33.30 -20.86 -5.36
CA LEU A 317 32.78 -22.10 -5.93
C LEU A 317 33.78 -22.68 -6.95
N ASP A 318 34.02 -23.99 -6.83
CA ASP A 318 34.57 -24.93 -7.82
C ASP A 318 33.69 -25.05 -9.09
N ALA A 319 33.20 -23.93 -9.64
CA ALA A 319 32.32 -23.90 -10.80
C ALA A 319 33.10 -24.04 -12.12
N PHE A 320 33.66 -25.22 -12.40
CA PHE A 320 34.22 -25.53 -13.74
C PHE A 320 33.96 -26.97 -14.23
N ALA A 321 32.93 -27.65 -13.72
CA ALA A 321 32.58 -29.01 -14.18
C ALA A 321 31.63 -29.05 -15.41
N SER A 322 30.93 -27.97 -15.75
CA SER A 322 30.12 -27.88 -16.97
C SER A 322 30.31 -26.52 -17.63
N ARG A 323 31.17 -26.44 -18.65
CA ARG A 323 31.23 -25.25 -19.51
C ARG A 323 29.90 -25.09 -20.25
N PRO A 324 29.35 -23.87 -20.39
CA PRO A 324 28.19 -23.66 -21.23
C PRO A 324 28.53 -24.07 -22.67
N THR A 325 27.86 -25.10 -23.18
CA THR A 325 27.86 -25.39 -24.61
C THR A 325 26.91 -24.42 -25.29
N LEU A 326 27.42 -23.57 -26.17
CA LEU A 326 26.60 -22.83 -27.12
C LEU A 326 25.81 -23.83 -27.97
N SER A 327 24.57 -23.50 -28.31
CA SER A 327 23.72 -24.36 -29.17
C SER A 327 24.27 -24.57 -30.60
N ASP A 328 25.40 -23.94 -30.96
CA ASP A 328 26.09 -24.08 -32.25
C ASP A 328 27.34 -25.00 -32.20
N GLY A 329 27.70 -25.52 -31.02
CA GLY A 329 28.84 -26.42 -30.86
C GLY A 329 30.21 -25.74 -30.78
N THR A 330 30.29 -24.43 -30.54
CA THR A 330 31.55 -23.72 -30.23
C THR A 330 31.71 -23.41 -28.73
N ASN A 331 32.94 -23.37 -28.22
CA ASN A 331 33.23 -23.13 -26.79
C ASN A 331 33.32 -21.62 -26.47
N ALA A 332 32.67 -21.21 -25.36
CA ALA A 332 32.77 -19.87 -24.75
C ALA A 332 34.19 -19.55 -24.23
N GLY A 333 34.59 -18.27 -24.29
CA GLY A 333 35.93 -17.78 -23.97
C GLY A 333 35.99 -16.87 -22.73
N GLN A 334 37.14 -16.89 -22.03
CA GLN A 334 37.64 -15.98 -20.98
C GLN A 334 36.64 -15.29 -20.02
N PHE A 335 36.66 -15.72 -18.74
CA PHE A 335 36.17 -14.96 -17.59
C PHE A 335 37.22 -13.91 -17.17
N LEU A 336 36.83 -12.64 -17.05
CA LEU A 336 37.71 -11.54 -16.65
C LEU A 336 37.05 -10.80 -15.47
N PHE A 337 37.65 -10.86 -14.28
CA PHE A 337 37.23 -10.06 -13.12
C PHE A 337 37.86 -8.66 -13.24
N GLY A 338 37.04 -7.62 -13.37
CA GLY A 338 37.52 -6.24 -13.43
C GLY A 338 37.33 -5.54 -12.08
N ALA A 339 38.41 -5.20 -11.38
CA ALA A 339 38.36 -4.24 -10.29
C ALA A 339 38.37 -2.82 -10.89
N ILE A 340 37.34 -2.02 -10.62
CA ILE A 340 37.37 -0.57 -10.92
C ILE A 340 38.19 0.08 -9.81
N GLY A 341 39.34 0.61 -10.19
CA GLY A 341 40.16 1.45 -9.33
C GLY A 341 39.61 2.87 -9.30
N ASP A 342 39.39 3.38 -8.08
CA ASP A 342 39.60 4.79 -7.78
C ASP A 342 40.85 4.86 -6.90
N ASN A 343 41.81 5.67 -7.36
CA ASN A 343 43.05 5.96 -6.66
C ASN A 343 42.75 6.57 -5.27
N ASP A 344 43.66 6.33 -4.32
CA ASP A 344 43.68 6.80 -2.93
C ASP A 344 42.98 5.90 -1.91
N SER A 345 43.55 4.71 -1.66
CA SER A 345 43.72 4.12 -0.31
C SER A 345 44.46 2.78 -0.40
N LEU A 346 45.70 2.81 -0.91
CA LEU A 346 46.68 1.74 -0.67
C LEU A 346 47.25 1.91 0.74
N ALA A 347 46.46 1.63 1.77
CA ALA A 347 46.93 1.54 3.14
C ALA A 347 46.02 0.63 3.97
N ALA A 348 46.57 -0.51 4.36
CA ALA A 348 46.23 -1.27 5.55
C ALA A 348 44.75 -1.66 5.77
N ILE A 349 44.42 -2.90 5.38
CA ILE A 349 43.64 -3.76 6.28
C ILE A 349 44.43 -5.07 6.45
N GLU A 350 45.53 -4.94 7.16
CA GLU A 350 46.18 -6.02 7.89
C GLU A 350 45.36 -6.20 9.18
N TYR A 351 44.46 -7.18 9.24
CA TYR A 351 43.84 -7.59 10.49
C TYR A 351 44.36 -8.96 10.90
N ALA A 352 45.11 -8.96 11.99
CA ALA A 352 45.80 -10.07 12.60
C ALA A 352 44.83 -11.23 12.93
N VAL A 353 45.06 -12.39 12.30
CA VAL A 353 44.53 -13.66 12.77
C VAL A 353 45.51 -14.18 13.83
N ALA A 354 45.09 -14.11 15.09
CA ALA A 354 45.86 -14.61 16.22
C ALA A 354 45.86 -16.15 16.19
N SER A 355 46.95 -16.72 15.69
CA SER A 355 47.29 -18.16 15.61
C SER A 355 46.80 -18.92 14.36
N GLN A 356 47.67 -19.80 13.88
CA GLN A 356 47.50 -20.72 12.75
C GLN A 356 46.29 -21.67 12.91
N ALA A 357 45.84 -21.90 14.15
CA ALA A 357 44.64 -22.68 14.45
C ALA A 357 43.32 -21.96 14.07
N GLN A 358 43.32 -20.62 14.01
CA GLN A 358 42.14 -19.86 13.56
C GLN A 358 42.06 -19.73 12.04
N TYR A 359 43.21 -19.71 11.34
CA TYR A 359 43.28 -19.72 9.87
C TYR A 359 42.76 -21.05 9.29
N GLU A 360 43.02 -22.18 9.96
CA GLU A 360 42.49 -23.49 9.55
C GLU A 360 41.01 -23.69 9.92
N SER A 361 40.49 -22.93 10.90
CA SER A 361 39.06 -22.95 11.25
C SER A 361 38.18 -22.10 10.31
N TRP A 362 38.77 -21.12 9.61
CA TRP A 362 38.07 -20.27 8.64
C TRP A 362 37.96 -20.90 7.25
N LEU A 363 38.85 -21.83 6.91
CA LEU A 363 38.79 -22.60 5.66
C LEU A 363 37.92 -23.87 5.75
N TYR A 364 37.52 -24.33 6.94
CA TYR A 364 36.69 -25.52 7.09
C TYR A 364 35.85 -25.56 8.39
N PRO A 365 34.61 -25.05 8.40
CA PRO A 365 33.57 -25.61 9.24
C PRO A 365 32.84 -26.71 8.45
N ASN A 366 33.12 -27.97 8.80
CA ASN A 366 32.50 -29.23 8.36
C ASN A 366 32.99 -29.85 7.04
N LYS A 367 34.01 -30.72 7.15
CA LYS A 367 34.05 -31.95 6.35
C LYS A 367 33.10 -32.98 6.98
N VAL A 368 31.92 -33.14 6.39
CA VAL A 368 31.32 -34.48 6.24
C VAL A 368 31.57 -34.85 4.79
N GLY A 369 32.50 -35.77 4.58
CA GLY A 369 33.05 -36.07 3.26
C GLY A 369 32.02 -36.67 2.32
N ASN A 370 32.10 -36.25 1.06
CA ASN A 370 32.01 -37.19 -0.04
C ASN A 370 32.81 -36.67 -1.23
N ASP A 371 33.79 -37.46 -1.64
CA ASP A 371 34.42 -37.38 -2.94
C ASP A 371 33.37 -37.78 -3.98
N ASN A 372 32.93 -36.81 -4.78
CA ASN A 372 32.17 -37.10 -5.99
C ASN A 372 33.15 -37.61 -7.06
N GLY A 373 33.23 -38.93 -7.17
CA GLY A 373 33.47 -39.60 -8.43
C GLY A 373 32.24 -39.47 -9.33
N ALA A 374 32.44 -38.80 -10.47
CA ALA A 374 31.71 -38.86 -11.75
C ALA A 374 30.17 -38.98 -11.71
N ALA A 375 29.49 -37.85 -11.90
CA ALA A 375 28.15 -37.81 -12.47
C ALA A 375 28.26 -37.79 -14.01
N ASP A 376 27.81 -38.88 -14.65
CA ASP A 376 27.52 -38.91 -16.09
C ASP A 376 26.10 -38.37 -16.34
N ILE A 377 26.04 -37.31 -17.14
CA ILE A 377 24.85 -36.77 -17.78
C ILE A 377 24.59 -37.59 -19.06
N PRO A 378 23.36 -38.06 -19.34
CA PRO A 378 23.07 -38.79 -20.56
C PRO A 378 22.97 -37.85 -21.79
N ASN A 379 23.60 -38.30 -22.88
CA ASN A 379 23.53 -37.84 -24.28
C ASN A 379 24.55 -36.79 -24.76
N LEU A 380 25.72 -37.24 -25.24
CA LEU A 380 26.11 -37.08 -26.67
C LEU A 380 27.42 -37.86 -26.95
N ARG A 381 27.36 -38.82 -27.88
CA ARG A 381 28.58 -39.29 -28.54
C ARG A 381 29.18 -38.14 -29.36
N LYS A 382 30.51 -38.13 -29.44
CA LYS A 382 31.36 -37.89 -30.62
C LYS A 382 32.31 -36.67 -30.51
N TYR A 383 33.58 -36.97 -30.80
CA TYR A 383 34.73 -36.11 -31.12
C TYR A 383 35.68 -35.74 -29.96
N ALA A 384 36.84 -36.41 -29.99
CA ALA A 384 38.01 -36.21 -29.13
C ALA A 384 38.87 -34.99 -29.58
N ARG A 385 39.67 -34.40 -28.66
CA ARG A 385 41.16 -34.43 -28.73
C ARG A 385 41.90 -33.58 -27.67
N THR A 386 43.16 -33.97 -27.50
CA THR A 386 44.28 -33.59 -26.62
C THR A 386 44.64 -32.09 -26.57
N LEU A 387 45.17 -31.65 -25.42
CA LEU A 387 45.80 -30.34 -25.16
C LEU A 387 47.34 -30.48 -25.17
N GLU A 388 48.06 -29.63 -25.92
CA GLU A 388 49.52 -29.56 -26.01
C GLU A 388 50.02 -28.25 -25.36
N PHE A 389 51.11 -28.28 -24.58
CA PHE A 389 51.80 -27.10 -24.06
C PHE A 389 53.19 -26.98 -24.71
N VAL A 390 53.44 -25.89 -25.44
CA VAL A 390 54.79 -25.47 -25.86
C VAL A 390 55.33 -24.51 -24.80
N ALA A 391 56.25 -25.01 -23.98
CA ALA A 391 57.06 -24.19 -23.07
C ALA A 391 58.30 -23.68 -23.81
N ASN A 392 58.62 -22.40 -23.65
CA ASN A 392 59.98 -21.90 -23.86
C ASN A 392 60.43 -21.10 -22.62
N ARG A 393 61.36 -21.75 -21.88
CA ARG A 393 62.43 -21.21 -21.02
C ARG A 393 62.12 -20.85 -19.55
N GLU A 394 62.12 -21.92 -18.75
CA GLU A 394 62.91 -22.20 -17.51
C GLU A 394 64.14 -21.29 -17.19
N PRO A 395 64.63 -21.20 -15.92
CA PRO A 395 64.74 -22.36 -15.02
C PRO A 395 64.46 -22.23 -13.51
N ALA A 396 64.25 -23.43 -12.93
CA ALA A 396 64.66 -23.90 -11.60
C ALA A 396 63.80 -23.48 -10.37
N ARG A 397 62.92 -24.35 -9.85
CA ARG A 397 63.20 -25.59 -9.08
C ARG A 397 61.98 -26.10 -8.28
N ALA A 398 61.70 -27.39 -8.46
CA ALA A 398 61.11 -28.38 -7.54
C ALA A 398 59.64 -28.25 -7.08
N ILE A 399 58.77 -28.97 -7.79
CA ILE A 399 57.47 -29.47 -7.33
C ILE A 399 57.66 -30.93 -6.88
N THR A 400 57.07 -31.30 -5.74
CA THR A 400 56.84 -32.69 -5.31
C THR A 400 55.36 -32.83 -4.95
N LEU A 401 54.62 -33.73 -5.61
CA LEU A 401 53.34 -34.24 -5.13
C LEU A 401 53.32 -35.76 -5.22
N ALA A 402 53.02 -36.37 -4.07
CA ALA A 402 52.77 -37.79 -3.90
C ALA A 402 51.38 -38.15 -4.44
N ALA A 403 51.28 -39.40 -4.89
CA ALA A 403 50.20 -40.01 -5.64
C ALA A 403 48.87 -40.13 -4.90
N MET A 404 47.76 -40.02 -5.65
CA MET A 404 46.59 -40.86 -5.46
C MET A 404 46.15 -41.43 -6.81
N ASN A 405 46.19 -42.76 -6.87
CA ASN A 405 45.69 -43.61 -7.94
C ASN A 405 44.15 -43.51 -8.03
N ASN A 406 43.61 -43.35 -9.23
CA ASN A 406 42.38 -44.08 -9.58
C ASN A 406 42.41 -44.50 -11.06
N PRO A 407 42.33 -45.81 -11.36
CA PRO A 407 42.38 -46.39 -12.69
C PRO A 407 40.97 -46.42 -13.29
N ASN A 408 40.77 -45.84 -14.47
CA ASN A 408 39.78 -46.28 -15.47
C ASN A 408 39.82 -45.37 -16.71
N ARG A 409 40.57 -45.80 -17.72
CA ARG A 409 40.32 -45.46 -19.14
C ARG A 409 40.95 -46.56 -20.01
N VAL A 410 40.21 -47.65 -20.18
CA VAL A 410 40.41 -48.64 -21.24
C VAL A 410 39.66 -48.12 -22.47
N ASP A 411 40.27 -48.14 -23.65
CA ASP A 411 39.56 -47.92 -24.92
C ASP A 411 39.10 -49.26 -25.53
N ASP A 412 38.14 -49.20 -26.48
CA ASP A 412 37.29 -50.31 -26.92
C ASP A 412 38.00 -51.47 -27.66
N ARG A 413 39.34 -51.58 -27.60
CA ARG A 413 40.11 -52.80 -27.95
C ARG A 413 41.33 -53.09 -27.06
N GLY A 414 41.55 -52.35 -25.98
CA GLY A 414 42.49 -52.75 -24.92
C GLY A 414 43.96 -52.91 -25.32
N GLU A 415 44.49 -52.16 -26.29
CA GLU A 415 45.92 -52.16 -26.62
C GLU A 415 46.57 -50.79 -26.42
N LEU A 416 47.43 -50.66 -25.39
CA LEU A 416 48.41 -49.59 -25.31
C LEU A 416 49.72 -50.06 -25.96
N ARG A 417 49.99 -49.59 -27.18
CA ARG A 417 51.33 -49.67 -27.79
C ARG A 417 52.16 -48.47 -27.36
N THR A 418 53.23 -48.68 -26.61
CA THR A 418 54.37 -47.76 -26.62
C THR A 418 55.54 -48.45 -27.31
N THR A 419 55.92 -47.89 -28.46
CA THR A 419 57.13 -48.26 -29.19
C THR A 419 58.35 -47.66 -28.48
N GLY A 420 59.24 -48.53 -28.02
CA GLY A 420 60.69 -48.31 -28.08
C GLY A 420 61.32 -47.42 -27.01
N LEU A 421 61.85 -48.04 -25.95
CA LEU A 421 63.24 -47.79 -25.59
C LEU A 421 63.92 -49.07 -25.08
N LYS A 422 65.01 -49.40 -25.77
CA LYS A 422 65.95 -50.49 -25.51
C LYS A 422 66.95 -50.02 -24.46
N VAL A 423 67.13 -50.78 -23.38
CA VAL A 423 68.39 -50.76 -22.60
C VAL A 423 68.81 -52.20 -22.26
N THR A 424 70.05 -52.44 -22.62
CA THR A 424 70.93 -53.60 -22.46
C THR A 424 71.22 -53.98 -21.01
N GLY A 425 71.26 -55.29 -20.71
CA GLY A 425 72.09 -55.85 -19.64
C GLY A 425 71.37 -56.49 -18.44
N THR A 426 71.28 -57.83 -18.49
CA THR A 426 71.00 -58.87 -17.47
C THR A 426 70.44 -58.48 -16.07
N THR A 427 69.12 -58.63 -15.96
CA THR A 427 68.26 -58.96 -14.79
C THR A 427 67.51 -57.80 -14.12
N VAL A 428 66.18 -57.85 -14.27
CA VAL A 428 65.15 -56.87 -13.88
C VAL A 428 64.20 -57.52 -12.87
N ARG A 429 63.78 -56.72 -11.87
CA ARG A 429 62.80 -57.04 -10.83
C ARG A 429 61.42 -56.54 -11.29
N PHE A 430 60.36 -57.34 -11.17
CA PHE A 430 58.98 -56.88 -11.38
C PHE A 430 58.25 -56.85 -10.04
N GLU A 431 57.85 -55.65 -9.63
CA GLU A 431 56.83 -55.45 -8.61
C GLU A 431 55.48 -55.21 -9.30
N THR A 432 54.48 -55.84 -8.70
CA THR A 432 53.04 -55.57 -8.75
C THR A 432 52.15 -56.48 -9.59
N ALA A 433 51.00 -56.69 -8.95
CA ALA A 433 49.99 -57.70 -9.12
C ALA A 433 49.01 -57.36 -10.25
N VAL A 434 48.59 -58.39 -11.00
CA VAL A 434 47.22 -58.51 -11.50
C VAL A 434 46.80 -59.98 -11.42
N VAL A 435 45.57 -60.19 -10.94
CA VAL A 435 44.84 -61.45 -10.85
C VAL A 435 44.14 -61.72 -12.18
N ALA A 436 44.29 -62.96 -12.65
CA ALA A 436 43.41 -63.75 -13.53
C ALA A 436 42.88 -63.10 -14.83
N ASP A 437 43.43 -63.53 -15.97
CA ASP A 437 42.71 -64.45 -16.86
C ASP A 437 43.69 -65.06 -17.90
N LEU A 438 43.31 -66.24 -18.39
CA LEU A 438 43.94 -67.12 -19.38
C LEU A 438 45.24 -66.63 -20.06
N ILE A 439 46.34 -67.37 -19.84
CA ILE A 439 47.47 -67.38 -20.78
C ILE A 439 47.80 -68.85 -21.09
N ASP A 440 47.57 -69.26 -22.33
CA ASP A 440 48.25 -70.39 -22.95
C ASP A 440 49.74 -70.03 -23.08
N LEU A 441 50.61 -70.81 -22.47
CA LEU A 441 52.06 -70.65 -22.58
C LEU A 441 52.69 -72.02 -22.84
N ASP A 442 52.94 -72.26 -24.12
CA ASP A 442 53.84 -73.28 -24.63
C ASP A 442 55.27 -72.90 -24.22
N VAL A 443 55.93 -73.74 -23.42
CA VAL A 443 57.32 -73.54 -23.02
C VAL A 443 58.08 -74.85 -23.24
N GLY A 444 58.85 -74.87 -24.34
CA GLY A 444 59.85 -75.89 -24.61
C GLY A 444 60.96 -75.94 -23.54
N PRO A 445 61.78 -77.00 -23.54
CA PRO A 445 62.62 -77.34 -22.40
C PRO A 445 63.76 -76.34 -22.22
N VAL A 446 63.89 -75.79 -21.02
CA VAL A 446 65.10 -75.08 -20.60
C VAL A 446 65.74 -75.85 -19.45
N SER A 447 66.81 -76.54 -19.80
CA SER A 447 67.75 -77.21 -18.92
C SER A 447 68.65 -76.19 -18.21
N GLY A 448 68.78 -76.30 -16.88
CA GLY A 448 69.93 -75.72 -16.17
C GLY A 448 69.62 -75.11 -14.80
N GLY A 449 70.01 -75.83 -13.75
CA GLY A 449 70.80 -75.27 -12.63
C GLY A 449 70.13 -74.33 -11.62
N ASP A 450 69.95 -74.87 -10.41
CA ASP A 450 69.90 -74.20 -9.11
C ASP A 450 68.60 -73.52 -8.61
N LYS A 451 67.91 -74.30 -7.76
CA LYS A 451 67.12 -73.92 -6.57
C LYS A 451 66.23 -72.67 -6.70
N GLY A 452 65.08 -72.83 -7.36
CA GLY A 452 63.94 -71.94 -7.24
C GLY A 452 63.00 -72.37 -6.09
N LEU A 453 62.71 -71.45 -5.17
CA LEU A 453 61.62 -71.55 -4.19
C LEU A 453 60.29 -71.29 -4.91
N LEU A 454 59.40 -72.29 -4.98
CA LEU A 454 58.06 -72.15 -5.57
C LEU A 454 57.04 -71.81 -4.48
N VAL A 455 56.65 -70.55 -4.37
CA VAL A 455 55.54 -70.08 -3.52
C VAL A 455 54.29 -69.99 -4.39
N LEU A 456 53.32 -70.90 -4.19
CA LEU A 456 52.03 -70.88 -4.87
C LEU A 456 51.02 -70.08 -4.05
N ASN A 457 50.90 -68.78 -4.30
CA ASN A 457 49.80 -67.97 -3.77
C ASN A 457 48.64 -67.93 -4.77
N GLY A 458 47.89 -69.03 -4.87
CA GLY A 458 46.69 -69.10 -5.71
C GLY A 458 46.09 -70.50 -5.81
N LYS A 459 44.76 -70.58 -5.96
CA LYS A 459 43.99 -71.83 -6.08
C LYS A 459 44.31 -72.56 -7.39
N LEU A 460 44.83 -73.79 -7.30
CA LEU A 460 44.92 -74.71 -8.44
C LEU A 460 43.61 -75.50 -8.57
N LYS A 461 42.96 -75.45 -9.74
CA LYS A 461 41.84 -76.34 -10.08
C LYS A 461 42.40 -77.49 -10.93
N ALA A 462 42.66 -78.63 -10.30
CA ALA A 462 43.13 -79.84 -11.00
C ALA A 462 41.96 -80.50 -11.73
N SER A 463 41.84 -80.25 -13.03
CA SER A 463 41.02 -81.07 -13.92
C SER A 463 41.75 -81.25 -15.25
N GLY A 464 42.43 -82.37 -15.39
CA GLY A 464 42.99 -82.84 -16.66
C GLY A 464 44.51 -82.80 -16.74
N LEU A 465 45.19 -83.67 -15.98
CA LEU A 465 46.50 -84.19 -16.39
C LEU A 465 46.57 -85.65 -15.99
N GLY A 466 46.40 -86.53 -16.97
CA GLY A 466 46.79 -87.93 -16.87
C GLY A 466 48.31 -88.04 -16.89
N GLY A 467 48.84 -88.85 -15.98
CA GLY A 467 50.18 -89.43 -16.06
C GLY A 467 51.36 -88.46 -15.92
N VAL A 468 51.76 -88.16 -14.68
CA VAL A 468 53.17 -87.88 -14.38
C VAL A 468 53.55 -88.56 -13.06
N ASN A 469 54.54 -89.44 -13.12
CA ASN A 469 55.10 -90.19 -12.01
C ASN A 469 56.37 -89.46 -11.55
N PHE A 470 56.48 -89.12 -10.26
CA PHE A 470 57.72 -88.60 -9.67
C PHE A 470 58.16 -89.55 -8.56
N SER A 471 59.13 -90.40 -8.91
CA SER A 471 59.97 -91.12 -7.96
C SER A 471 60.99 -90.18 -7.32
N ASP A 472 61.13 -90.30 -6.01
CA ASP A 472 62.28 -89.94 -5.16
C ASP A 472 62.65 -88.44 -5.03
N ARG A 473 62.01 -87.76 -4.07
CA ARG A 473 62.64 -87.13 -2.87
C ARG A 473 61.62 -86.26 -2.09
N PRO A 474 61.74 -86.16 -0.75
CA PRO A 474 60.74 -85.55 0.12
C PRO A 474 60.79 -84.02 0.10
N PHE A 475 59.62 -83.38 0.02
CA PHE A 475 59.41 -81.95 0.29
C PHE A 475 58.47 -81.80 1.49
N ASP A 476 58.83 -80.95 2.46
CA ASP A 476 57.99 -80.57 3.60
C ASP A 476 56.81 -79.69 3.13
N VAL A 477 55.59 -80.09 3.48
CA VAL A 477 54.35 -79.32 3.27
C VAL A 477 53.83 -78.89 4.64
N GLN A 478 53.94 -77.60 4.95
CA GLN A 478 53.36 -77.00 6.15
C GLN A 478 51.88 -76.65 5.87
N VAL A 479 50.95 -77.33 6.55
CA VAL A 479 49.50 -77.09 6.44
C VAL A 479 49.05 -76.15 7.58
N PRO A 480 48.25 -75.09 7.36
CA PRO A 480 47.76 -74.24 8.45
C PRO A 480 46.66 -74.92 9.28
N SER A 481 46.73 -74.76 10.60
CA SER A 481 45.83 -75.31 11.63
C SER A 481 44.63 -74.40 11.95
N THR A 482 43.78 -74.06 10.97
CA THR A 482 42.78 -72.98 11.16
C THR A 482 41.30 -73.39 11.28
N PHE A 483 40.97 -74.66 11.60
CA PHE A 483 39.60 -75.03 11.95
C PHE A 483 39.51 -76.01 13.12
N ARG A 484 38.99 -75.57 14.27
CA ARG A 484 38.43 -76.46 15.30
C ARG A 484 36.95 -76.12 15.48
N VAL A 485 36.07 -76.97 14.96
CA VAL A 485 34.70 -77.06 15.48
C VAL A 485 34.74 -78.11 16.59
N ALA A 486 34.72 -77.67 17.85
CA ALA A 486 34.48 -78.56 18.96
C ALA A 486 33.11 -78.23 19.53
N ALA A 487 32.21 -79.21 19.59
CA ALA A 487 31.03 -79.10 20.43
C ALA A 487 31.52 -78.94 21.88
N ASN A 488 31.11 -77.88 22.58
CA ASN A 488 31.41 -77.77 24.01
C ASN A 488 30.49 -78.76 24.75
N PRO A 489 31.01 -79.86 25.32
CA PRO A 489 30.18 -80.92 25.89
C PRO A 489 29.47 -80.48 27.19
N ALA A 490 29.79 -79.31 27.74
CA ALA A 490 29.18 -78.79 28.97
C ALA A 490 27.87 -78.02 28.74
N ASN A 491 27.61 -77.52 27.52
CA ASN A 491 26.46 -76.63 27.26
C ASN A 491 25.83 -76.79 25.86
N GLY A 492 26.35 -77.69 25.01
CA GLY A 492 25.79 -77.94 23.68
C GLY A 492 25.97 -76.77 22.68
N LEU A 493 26.81 -75.78 23.02
CA LEU A 493 27.08 -74.61 22.17
C LEU A 493 28.23 -74.90 21.20
N PHE A 494 28.11 -74.39 19.96
CA PHE A 494 29.17 -74.39 18.95
C PHE A 494 29.98 -73.09 19.09
N GLU A 495 31.22 -73.19 19.57
CA GLU A 495 32.15 -72.06 19.63
C GLU A 495 33.09 -72.09 18.41
N LEU A 496 33.15 -70.98 17.66
CA LEU A 496 34.24 -70.72 16.72
C LEU A 496 35.44 -70.24 17.56
N GLY A 497 36.59 -70.94 17.51
CA GLY A 497 37.72 -70.65 18.39
C GLY A 497 39.09 -70.64 17.70
N GLY A 498 39.86 -69.58 17.92
CA GLY A 498 41.28 -69.38 17.53
C GLY A 498 41.71 -67.90 17.69
N PRO A 499 43.02 -67.57 17.83
CA PRO A 499 43.47 -66.18 17.96
C PRO A 499 43.37 -65.42 16.63
N ALA A 500 42.72 -64.24 16.66
CA ALA A 500 42.58 -63.23 15.60
C ALA A 500 42.22 -63.77 14.19
N LEU A 501 40.93 -63.83 13.90
CA LEU A 501 40.36 -64.59 12.78
C LEU A 501 39.77 -63.66 11.71
N GLY A 502 40.15 -63.88 10.45
CA GLY A 502 39.59 -63.18 9.28
C GLY A 502 38.12 -63.52 9.01
N ASP A 503 37.51 -62.76 8.11
CA ASP A 503 36.07 -62.80 7.81
C ASP A 503 35.56 -64.22 7.45
N VAL A 504 34.50 -64.66 8.13
CA VAL A 504 33.79 -65.92 7.81
C VAL A 504 32.59 -65.62 6.93
N SER A 505 32.60 -66.15 5.70
CA SER A 505 31.46 -66.01 4.78
C SER A 505 30.38 -67.06 5.04
N VAL A 506 29.11 -66.65 4.98
CA VAL A 506 27.94 -67.45 5.31
C VAL A 506 26.99 -67.49 4.11
N ARG A 507 26.54 -68.69 3.73
CA ARG A 507 25.51 -68.89 2.70
C ARG A 507 24.55 -70.01 3.11
N ARG A 508 23.28 -69.90 2.71
CA ARG A 508 22.33 -71.03 2.79
C ARG A 508 22.25 -71.74 1.44
N VAL A 509 22.26 -73.07 1.46
CA VAL A 509 22.02 -73.94 0.30
C VAL A 509 21.15 -75.10 0.76
N ASP A 510 19.99 -75.30 0.12
CA ASP A 510 19.04 -76.38 0.42
C ASP A 510 18.67 -76.54 1.92
N GLY A 511 18.45 -75.41 2.61
CA GLY A 511 18.09 -75.37 4.04
C GLY A 511 19.27 -75.52 5.01
N LYS A 512 20.47 -75.83 4.51
CA LYS A 512 21.69 -75.97 5.32
C LYS A 512 22.50 -74.68 5.33
N LEU A 513 23.14 -74.39 6.46
CA LEU A 513 24.05 -73.23 6.59
C LEU A 513 25.47 -73.65 6.27
N ILE A 514 26.10 -72.95 5.33
CA ILE A 514 27.47 -73.16 4.89
C ILE A 514 28.32 -72.00 5.40
N LEU A 515 29.30 -72.29 6.26
CA LEU A 515 30.31 -71.36 6.75
C LEU A 515 31.61 -71.60 5.98
N THR A 516 32.16 -70.59 5.32
CA THR A 516 33.41 -70.70 4.56
C THR A 516 34.43 -69.65 5.01
N ARG A 517 35.65 -70.11 5.29
CA ARG A 517 36.78 -69.27 5.68
C ARG A 517 38.07 -69.82 5.09
N GLU A 518 38.88 -68.96 4.45
CA GLU A 518 40.21 -69.30 3.91
C GLU A 518 40.21 -70.61 3.06
N GLY A 519 39.10 -70.91 2.37
CA GLY A 519 38.94 -72.13 1.57
C GLY A 519 38.44 -73.38 2.31
N SER A 520 38.30 -73.33 3.63
CA SER A 520 37.66 -74.38 4.44
C SER A 520 36.15 -74.12 4.58
N THR A 521 35.35 -75.19 4.52
CA THR A 521 33.87 -75.10 4.57
C THR A 521 33.29 -76.02 5.65
N VAL A 522 32.32 -75.52 6.42
CA VAL A 522 31.52 -76.28 7.38
C VAL A 522 30.05 -76.17 7.04
N GLU A 523 29.35 -77.31 7.07
CA GLU A 523 27.93 -77.44 6.75
C GLU A 523 27.14 -77.79 8.02
N ILE A 524 26.07 -77.04 8.28
CA ILE A 524 25.18 -77.23 9.43
C ILE A 524 23.78 -77.51 8.90
N ALA A 525 23.27 -78.71 9.16
CA ALA A 525 22.00 -79.18 8.62
C ALA A 525 20.77 -78.49 9.23
N ASN A 526 20.79 -78.17 10.53
CA ASN A 526 19.68 -77.53 11.26
C ASN A 526 20.13 -76.26 11.97
N PRO A 527 20.49 -75.19 11.23
CA PRO A 527 21.19 -74.03 11.77
C PRO A 527 20.35 -73.21 12.75
N GLU A 528 19.02 -73.28 12.69
CA GLU A 528 18.09 -72.55 13.57
C GLU A 528 18.04 -73.12 15.00
N SER A 529 18.48 -74.37 15.19
CA SER A 529 18.60 -75.00 16.52
C SER A 529 19.92 -74.68 17.23
N VAL A 530 20.83 -73.97 16.55
CA VAL A 530 22.20 -73.69 17.02
C VAL A 530 22.32 -72.22 17.40
N THR A 531 22.97 -71.95 18.54
CA THR A 531 23.38 -70.59 18.92
C THR A 531 24.85 -70.39 18.56
N PHE A 532 25.13 -69.38 17.71
CA PHE A 532 26.48 -68.96 17.39
C PHE A 532 26.92 -67.87 18.37
N ASN A 533 27.96 -68.11 19.17
CA ASN A 533 28.48 -67.11 20.10
C ASN A 533 29.79 -66.52 19.55
N LEU A 534 29.74 -65.26 19.12
CA LEU A 534 30.86 -64.55 18.50
C LEU A 534 31.72 -63.85 19.54
N ARG A 535 33.03 -64.04 19.47
CA ARG A 535 34.00 -63.33 20.32
C ARG A 535 34.30 -61.94 19.76
N ALA A 536 34.82 -61.05 20.60
CA ALA A 536 35.25 -59.73 20.18
C ALA A 536 36.30 -59.84 19.04
N GLY A 537 36.06 -59.12 17.94
CA GLY A 537 36.91 -59.14 16.74
C GLY A 537 36.54 -60.15 15.66
N GLU A 538 35.62 -61.10 15.91
CA GLU A 538 35.12 -62.00 14.87
C GLU A 538 34.09 -61.30 13.98
N VAL A 539 34.11 -61.56 12.68
CA VAL A 539 33.17 -60.99 11.69
C VAL A 539 32.52 -62.10 10.86
N LEU A 540 31.19 -62.17 10.90
CA LEU A 540 30.41 -62.98 9.95
C LEU A 540 29.93 -62.11 8.80
N THR A 541 30.13 -62.57 7.56
CA THR A 541 29.69 -61.87 6.35
C THR A 541 28.78 -62.76 5.50
N GLY A 542 27.73 -62.21 4.88
CA GLY A 542 26.88 -62.98 3.96
C GLY A 542 25.54 -62.31 3.63
N ALA A 543 24.71 -62.97 2.82
CA ALA A 543 23.39 -62.44 2.43
C ALA A 543 22.37 -62.57 3.57
N ALA A 544 21.46 -61.61 3.75
CA ALA A 544 20.56 -61.53 4.90
C ALA A 544 19.60 -62.73 5.03
N ASP A 545 19.21 -63.33 3.91
CA ASP A 545 18.42 -64.56 3.83
C ASP A 545 19.12 -65.76 4.48
N ALA A 546 20.45 -65.84 4.37
CA ALA A 546 21.24 -66.87 5.03
C ALA A 546 21.21 -66.76 6.56
N PHE A 547 20.99 -65.55 7.09
CA PHE A 547 20.96 -65.26 8.53
C PHE A 547 19.55 -65.23 9.13
N SER A 548 18.50 -65.25 8.31
CA SER A 548 17.11 -65.25 8.80
C SER A 548 16.83 -66.40 9.78
N ASN A 549 16.18 -66.13 10.90
CA ASN A 549 15.89 -67.06 12.01
C ASN A 549 17.11 -67.67 12.74
N LEU A 550 18.35 -67.27 12.41
CA LEU A 550 19.52 -67.72 13.18
C LEU A 550 19.58 -67.05 14.55
N ARG A 551 20.13 -67.76 15.53
CA ARG A 551 20.43 -67.22 16.86
C ARG A 551 21.92 -66.93 16.99
N ILE A 552 22.28 -65.66 17.05
CA ILE A 552 23.68 -65.21 17.16
C ILE A 552 23.81 -64.30 18.39
N ALA A 553 24.80 -64.55 19.23
CA ALA A 553 25.08 -63.81 20.45
C ALA A 553 26.59 -63.49 20.55
N GLY A 554 26.98 -62.68 21.53
CA GLY A 554 28.39 -62.38 21.83
C GLY A 554 28.84 -60.98 21.40
N ALA A 555 30.15 -60.75 21.43
CA ALA A 555 30.78 -59.44 21.23
C ALA A 555 31.37 -59.24 19.81
N GLY A 556 31.20 -60.20 18.90
CA GLY A 556 31.64 -60.07 17.49
C GLY A 556 30.70 -59.24 16.62
N SER A 557 31.01 -59.15 15.33
CA SER A 557 30.31 -58.34 14.32
C SER A 557 29.61 -59.19 13.26
N VAL A 558 28.49 -58.71 12.73
CA VAL A 558 27.76 -59.32 11.60
C VAL A 558 27.56 -58.27 10.52
N VAL A 559 28.03 -58.56 9.31
CA VAL A 559 27.97 -57.67 8.15
C VAL A 559 27.21 -58.37 7.02
N LEU A 560 25.99 -57.92 6.77
CA LEU A 560 25.13 -58.50 5.76
C LEU A 560 25.30 -57.77 4.43
N SER A 561 25.64 -58.48 3.37
CA SER A 561 26.06 -57.91 2.08
C SER A 561 24.90 -57.60 1.13
N THR A 562 23.77 -58.29 1.26
CA THR A 562 22.58 -58.09 0.43
C THR A 562 21.31 -58.44 1.19
N VAL A 563 20.20 -57.78 0.85
CA VAL A 563 18.86 -58.32 1.06
C VAL A 563 18.35 -58.75 -0.31
N THR A 564 18.06 -60.03 -0.51
CA THR A 564 17.54 -60.52 -1.79
C THR A 564 16.02 -60.41 -1.79
N ALA A 565 15.46 -59.65 -2.73
CA ALA A 565 14.03 -59.72 -3.03
C ALA A 565 13.77 -61.06 -3.74
N SER A 566 13.11 -62.00 -3.08
CA SER A 566 12.72 -63.25 -3.73
C SER A 566 11.60 -62.96 -4.74
N GLN A 567 11.90 -63.04 -6.04
CA GLN A 567 10.91 -63.00 -7.13
C GLN A 567 10.14 -64.33 -7.26
N THR A 568 9.78 -64.95 -6.14
CA THR A 568 8.93 -66.14 -6.13
C THR A 568 7.62 -65.81 -5.46
N THR A 569 6.57 -66.50 -5.90
CA THR A 569 5.14 -66.32 -5.56
C THR A 569 4.78 -66.54 -4.08
N GLN A 570 5.76 -66.54 -3.16
CA GLN A 570 5.63 -66.68 -1.71
C GLN A 570 6.57 -65.67 -1.01
N PRO A 571 6.08 -64.79 -0.12
CA PRO A 571 6.92 -63.81 0.55
C PRO A 571 7.91 -64.50 1.50
N VAL A 572 9.21 -64.36 1.25
CA VAL A 572 10.26 -64.80 2.19
C VAL A 572 10.33 -63.77 3.31
N LEU A 573 9.80 -64.10 4.50
CA LEU A 573 9.88 -63.25 5.68
C LEU A 573 11.30 -63.25 6.25
N LEU A 574 11.95 -62.09 6.23
CA LEU A 574 13.26 -61.91 6.85
C LEU A 574 13.08 -61.68 8.36
N ASN A 575 13.73 -62.47 9.21
CA ASN A 575 13.69 -62.28 10.66
C ASN A 575 15.09 -62.33 11.27
N LEU A 576 15.64 -61.18 11.61
CA LEU A 576 16.96 -60.98 12.20
C LEU A 576 16.92 -60.60 13.69
N SER A 577 15.75 -60.74 14.33
CA SER A 577 15.53 -60.29 15.72
C SER A 577 16.38 -61.02 16.77
N ASN A 578 16.83 -62.24 16.45
CA ASN A 578 17.62 -63.10 17.35
C ASN A 578 19.14 -62.95 17.18
N ILE A 579 19.60 -61.89 16.50
CA ILE A 579 21.02 -61.61 16.27
C ILE A 579 21.48 -60.44 17.13
N ALA A 580 22.47 -60.69 17.97
CA ALA A 580 23.17 -59.71 18.78
C ALA A 580 24.67 -59.70 18.45
N GLY A 581 25.28 -58.52 18.50
CA GLY A 581 26.71 -58.31 18.23
C GLY A 581 27.12 -56.87 18.54
N SER A 582 28.44 -56.61 18.55
CA SER A 582 29.00 -55.27 18.79
C SER A 582 28.83 -54.35 17.58
N THR A 583 28.92 -54.90 16.37
CA THR A 583 28.66 -54.18 15.11
C THR A 583 27.71 -54.99 14.24
N LEU A 584 26.52 -54.46 13.97
CA LEU A 584 25.52 -55.08 13.11
C LEU A 584 25.26 -54.16 11.91
N THR A 585 25.65 -54.56 10.70
CA THR A 585 25.44 -53.77 9.48
C THR A 585 24.71 -54.57 8.41
N LEU A 586 23.80 -53.91 7.70
CA LEU A 586 23.02 -54.48 6.60
C LEU A 586 23.14 -53.59 5.37
N ALA A 587 23.76 -54.07 4.31
CA ALA A 587 23.87 -53.37 3.04
C ALA A 587 22.67 -53.65 2.13
N VAL A 588 22.21 -52.61 1.44
CA VAL A 588 21.15 -52.67 0.41
C VAL A 588 21.76 -52.19 -0.93
N PRO A 589 22.40 -53.11 -1.69
CA PRO A 589 23.06 -52.77 -2.95
C PRO A 589 22.12 -52.76 -4.16
N ALA A 590 20.88 -53.24 -4.00
CA ALA A 590 19.83 -53.21 -5.01
C ALA A 590 18.51 -52.76 -4.37
N SER A 591 17.58 -52.22 -5.16
CA SER A 591 16.29 -51.74 -4.64
C SER A 591 15.47 -52.89 -4.08
N VAL A 592 14.93 -52.73 -2.87
CA VAL A 592 14.28 -53.78 -2.11
C VAL A 592 13.05 -53.21 -1.42
N THR A 593 11.94 -53.97 -1.47
CA THR A 593 10.77 -53.75 -0.61
C THR A 593 10.69 -54.89 0.39
N LEU A 594 10.69 -54.57 1.69
CA LEU A 594 10.45 -55.58 2.72
C LEU A 594 8.96 -55.82 2.88
N ASP A 595 8.59 -57.10 2.98
CA ASP A 595 7.25 -57.49 3.39
C ASP A 595 6.97 -56.97 4.82
N ALA A 596 5.73 -56.56 5.11
CA ALA A 596 5.34 -55.98 6.40
C ALA A 596 5.64 -56.91 7.61
N GLY A 597 5.69 -58.23 7.42
CA GLY A 597 6.04 -59.20 8.47
C GLY A 597 7.55 -59.37 8.73
N SER A 598 8.42 -58.74 7.94
CA SER A 598 9.88 -58.85 8.12
C SER A 598 10.38 -58.05 9.33
N ASN A 599 11.45 -58.50 9.98
CA ASN A 599 12.10 -57.85 11.10
C ASN A 599 13.62 -57.79 10.88
N ILE A 600 14.16 -56.57 10.77
CA ILE A 600 15.59 -56.31 10.54
C ILE A 600 16.43 -56.23 11.83
N GLY A 601 15.85 -56.52 12.99
CA GLY A 601 16.59 -56.58 14.26
C GLY A 601 17.21 -55.24 14.67
N GLN A 602 18.44 -55.28 15.19
CA GLN A 602 19.21 -54.10 15.62
C GLN A 602 20.25 -53.64 14.58
N PHE A 603 20.10 -54.08 13.32
CA PHE A 603 21.06 -53.78 12.27
C PHE A 603 21.03 -52.30 11.85
N LYS A 604 22.21 -51.73 11.66
CA LYS A 604 22.38 -50.45 10.95
C LYS A 604 22.29 -50.72 9.45
N VAL A 605 21.30 -50.13 8.79
CA VAL A 605 21.05 -50.36 7.37
C VAL A 605 21.74 -49.30 6.53
N ARG A 606 22.45 -49.68 5.47
CA ARG A 606 23.11 -48.77 4.52
C ARG A 606 22.58 -48.98 3.10
N THR A 607 21.96 -47.96 2.52
CA THR A 607 21.43 -47.96 1.16
C THR A 607 22.46 -47.43 0.15
N ALA A 608 22.64 -48.12 -0.96
CA ALA A 608 23.57 -47.72 -2.03
C ALA A 608 22.96 -46.63 -2.94
N SER A 609 23.82 -45.84 -3.59
CA SER A 609 23.40 -44.78 -4.54
C SER A 609 22.52 -45.33 -5.64
N GLY A 610 21.48 -44.59 -6.03
CA GLY A 610 20.52 -45.00 -7.07
C GLY A 610 19.52 -46.10 -6.65
N GLN A 611 19.65 -46.67 -5.45
CA GLN A 611 18.75 -47.72 -4.96
C GLN A 611 17.69 -47.19 -3.99
N THR A 612 16.56 -47.90 -3.88
CA THR A 612 15.47 -47.57 -2.95
C THR A 612 15.20 -48.72 -1.99
N LEU A 613 15.17 -48.43 -0.69
CA LEU A 613 14.69 -49.35 0.34
C LEU A 613 13.27 -48.97 0.78
N THR A 614 12.31 -49.88 0.61
CA THR A 614 10.93 -49.70 1.05
C THR A 614 10.64 -50.54 2.30
N LEU A 615 10.14 -49.90 3.35
CA LEU A 615 9.84 -50.49 4.67
C LEU A 615 8.46 -50.02 5.14
N SER A 616 7.84 -50.72 6.08
CA SER A 616 6.73 -50.15 6.85
C SER A 616 7.23 -49.23 7.97
N ALA A 617 6.39 -48.30 8.43
CA ALA A 617 6.70 -47.40 9.54
C ALA A 617 7.07 -48.17 10.82
N ALA A 618 6.42 -49.30 11.09
CA ALA A 618 6.73 -50.18 12.22
C ALA A 618 8.12 -50.81 12.11
N GLN A 619 8.56 -51.19 10.90
CA GLN A 619 9.89 -51.78 10.67
C GLN A 619 11.02 -50.76 10.81
N ALA A 620 10.78 -49.51 10.40
CA ALA A 620 11.79 -48.45 10.42
C ALA A 620 11.88 -47.73 11.78
N SER A 621 10.84 -47.80 12.61
CA SER A 621 10.77 -47.11 13.91
C SER A 621 11.97 -47.47 14.81
N GLY A 622 12.69 -46.45 15.27
CA GLY A 622 13.88 -46.55 16.13
C GLY A 622 15.12 -47.18 15.47
N LYS A 623 15.12 -47.39 14.14
CA LYS A 623 16.26 -47.99 13.41
C LYS A 623 17.21 -46.93 12.87
N SER A 624 18.49 -47.30 12.77
CA SER A 624 19.50 -46.49 12.08
C SER A 624 19.58 -46.93 10.62
N ILE A 625 19.15 -46.04 9.71
CA ILE A 625 19.16 -46.27 8.26
C ILE A 625 19.88 -45.09 7.62
N ASN A 626 21.00 -45.36 6.95
CA ASN A 626 21.85 -44.36 6.30
C ASN A 626 22.22 -44.80 4.88
N GLY A 627 23.09 -44.06 4.22
CA GLY A 627 23.55 -44.36 2.87
C GLY A 627 23.21 -43.25 1.88
N THR A 628 23.54 -43.49 0.60
CA THR A 628 23.31 -42.53 -0.48
C THR A 628 22.04 -42.84 -1.29
N GLY A 629 21.41 -43.98 -1.04
CA GLY A 629 20.16 -44.38 -1.68
C GLY A 629 18.91 -43.71 -1.09
N SER A 630 17.77 -43.97 -1.69
CA SER A 630 16.45 -43.50 -1.24
C SER A 630 15.82 -44.46 -0.24
N VAL A 631 14.96 -43.94 0.64
CA VAL A 631 14.17 -44.72 1.60
C VAL A 631 12.71 -44.32 1.49
N THR A 632 11.84 -45.31 1.28
CA THR A 632 10.38 -45.14 1.26
C THR A 632 9.78 -45.86 2.46
N ILE A 633 8.99 -45.14 3.26
CA ILE A 633 8.32 -45.67 4.44
C ILE A 633 6.83 -45.73 4.16
N THR A 634 6.22 -46.90 4.27
CA THR A 634 4.80 -47.14 4.01
C THR A 634 4.04 -47.30 5.33
N GLY A 635 2.73 -47.05 5.33
CA GLY A 635 1.90 -47.31 6.51
C GLY A 635 2.08 -46.30 7.66
N LEU A 636 2.55 -45.08 7.38
CA LEU A 636 2.69 -44.05 8.42
C LEU A 636 1.30 -43.66 8.97
N GLY A 637 1.16 -43.64 10.30
CA GLY A 637 -0.10 -43.34 10.98
C GLY A 637 -1.08 -44.53 11.07
N ALA A 638 -0.69 -45.72 10.59
CA ALA A 638 -1.50 -46.93 10.78
C ALA A 638 -1.66 -47.27 12.26
N GLY A 639 -2.90 -47.50 12.72
CA GLY A 639 -3.21 -47.94 14.08
C GLY A 639 -2.92 -46.92 15.20
N GLY A 640 -2.56 -45.67 14.88
CA GLY A 640 -2.28 -44.62 15.86
C GLY A 640 -1.01 -44.86 16.71
N THR A 641 -0.15 -45.81 16.33
CA THR A 641 1.09 -46.11 17.05
C THR A 641 2.13 -45.00 16.90
N ALA A 642 2.87 -44.71 17.97
CA ALA A 642 4.01 -43.82 17.94
C ALA A 642 5.12 -44.39 17.03
N VAL A 643 5.70 -43.54 16.18
CA VAL A 643 6.74 -43.91 15.23
C VAL A 643 7.88 -42.93 15.33
N ASP A 644 9.11 -43.43 15.49
CA ASP A 644 10.32 -42.60 15.50
C ASP A 644 11.22 -42.93 14.30
N LEU A 645 11.25 -42.04 13.31
CA LEU A 645 12.08 -42.15 12.10
C LEU A 645 13.26 -41.17 12.11
N THR A 646 13.65 -40.62 13.27
CA THR A 646 14.80 -39.70 13.37
C THR A 646 16.12 -40.38 13.00
N GLY A 647 16.22 -41.70 13.19
CA GLY A 647 17.37 -42.52 12.80
C GLY A 647 17.48 -42.83 11.30
N VAL A 648 16.52 -42.40 10.49
CA VAL A 648 16.56 -42.51 9.02
C VAL A 648 17.17 -41.24 8.43
N ILE A 649 18.43 -41.34 8.01
CA ILE A 649 19.30 -40.22 7.62
C ILE A 649 19.98 -40.43 6.26
N SER A 650 19.35 -41.21 5.38
CA SER A 650 19.85 -41.42 4.00
C SER A 650 19.95 -40.10 3.23
N THR A 651 20.97 -39.95 2.38
CA THR A 651 21.17 -38.72 1.58
C THR A 651 20.33 -38.71 0.30
N GLY A 652 19.83 -39.86 -0.16
CA GLY A 652 18.84 -39.93 -1.24
C GLY A 652 17.45 -39.42 -0.82
N THR A 653 16.42 -39.72 -1.62
CA THR A 653 15.05 -39.29 -1.35
C THR A 653 14.49 -39.99 -0.12
N LEU A 654 13.92 -39.23 0.81
CA LEU A 654 13.20 -39.76 1.98
C LEU A 654 11.70 -39.52 1.79
N LEU A 655 10.95 -40.59 1.56
CA LEU A 655 9.50 -40.55 1.36
C LEU A 655 8.80 -41.30 2.51
N ALA A 656 7.75 -40.70 3.08
CA ALA A 656 6.88 -41.36 4.05
C ALA A 656 5.42 -41.30 3.58
N GLU A 657 4.87 -42.46 3.26
CA GLU A 657 3.50 -42.65 2.80
C GLU A 657 2.57 -42.88 4.00
N ALA A 658 1.70 -41.89 4.25
CA ALA A 658 0.64 -41.93 5.24
C ALA A 658 -0.56 -42.73 4.74
N VAL A 659 -1.17 -43.50 5.64
CA VAL A 659 -2.41 -44.24 5.35
C VAL A 659 -3.61 -43.29 5.19
N PRO A 660 -4.65 -43.68 4.44
CA PRO A 660 -5.91 -42.94 4.39
C PRO A 660 -6.46 -42.67 5.80
N GLY A 661 -6.78 -41.42 6.13
CA GLY A 661 -7.30 -41.07 7.46
C GLY A 661 -6.23 -40.97 8.56
N ALA A 662 -4.94 -40.97 8.22
CA ALA A 662 -3.86 -40.90 9.20
C ALA A 662 -3.97 -39.65 10.08
N VAL A 663 -3.72 -39.84 11.38
CA VAL A 663 -3.59 -38.77 12.38
C VAL A 663 -2.16 -38.78 12.91
N LEU A 664 -1.35 -37.83 12.46
CA LEU A 664 0.06 -37.68 12.80
C LEU A 664 0.20 -36.62 13.90
N THR A 665 0.29 -37.07 15.14
CA THR A 665 0.47 -36.21 16.31
C THR A 665 1.96 -36.03 16.64
N THR A 666 2.26 -35.31 17.73
CA THR A 666 3.63 -35.18 18.26
C THR A 666 4.26 -36.50 18.69
N ALA A 667 3.50 -37.60 18.77
CA ALA A 667 4.03 -38.96 18.99
C ALA A 667 4.71 -39.56 17.75
N THR A 668 4.59 -38.93 16.58
CA THR A 668 5.36 -39.27 15.39
C THR A 668 6.55 -38.31 15.27
N THR A 669 7.76 -38.82 15.14
CA THR A 669 8.99 -38.02 14.95
C THR A 669 9.66 -38.40 13.63
N LEU A 670 10.00 -37.41 12.81
CA LEU A 670 10.53 -37.60 11.47
C LEU A 670 11.74 -36.69 11.25
N ASN A 671 12.75 -37.19 10.54
CA ASN A 671 13.81 -36.34 9.99
C ASN A 671 13.20 -35.22 9.11
N PRO A 672 13.59 -33.93 9.27
CA PRO A 672 13.11 -32.80 8.47
C PRO A 672 13.10 -33.03 6.94
N ARG A 673 14.02 -33.85 6.41
CA ARG A 673 14.13 -34.19 4.98
C ARG A 673 13.02 -35.09 4.44
N PHE A 674 12.23 -35.75 5.30
CA PHE A 674 11.12 -36.58 4.84
C PHE A 674 10.05 -35.75 4.14
N VAL A 675 9.70 -36.16 2.93
CA VAL A 675 8.45 -35.77 2.26
C VAL A 675 7.34 -36.69 2.77
N ILE A 676 6.22 -36.11 3.21
CA ILE A 676 5.03 -36.90 3.56
C ILE A 676 4.10 -36.93 2.36
N GLN A 677 3.65 -38.10 1.97
CA GLN A 677 2.68 -38.30 0.90
C GLN A 677 1.51 -39.15 1.43
N SER A 678 0.26 -38.93 0.99
CA SER A 678 -0.81 -39.90 1.24
C SER A 678 -1.10 -40.73 -0.02
N ALA A 679 -1.43 -42.00 0.17
CA ALA A 679 -1.76 -42.91 -0.93
C ALA A 679 -3.23 -42.73 -1.38
N GLY A 680 -3.45 -42.26 -2.61
CA GLY A 680 -4.79 -42.15 -3.18
C GLY A 680 -4.83 -41.49 -4.56
N ALA A 681 -5.85 -41.82 -5.36
CA ALA A 681 -6.13 -41.10 -6.61
C ALA A 681 -6.56 -39.65 -6.32
N ALA A 682 -6.22 -38.73 -7.22
CA ALA A 682 -6.64 -37.33 -7.12
C ALA A 682 -8.17 -37.24 -6.96
N GLY A 683 -8.64 -36.57 -5.90
CA GLY A 683 -10.07 -36.40 -5.62
C GLY A 683 -10.73 -37.45 -4.72
N ALA A 684 -9.96 -38.40 -4.16
CA ALA A 684 -10.49 -39.29 -3.12
C ALA A 684 -10.84 -38.50 -1.83
N ALA A 685 -11.99 -38.77 -1.22
CA ALA A 685 -12.43 -38.17 0.05
C ALA A 685 -11.65 -38.74 1.25
N GLN A 686 -10.34 -38.53 1.26
CA GLN A 686 -9.45 -38.91 2.35
C GLN A 686 -8.99 -37.65 3.09
N SER A 687 -8.72 -37.78 4.39
CA SER A 687 -8.20 -36.70 5.23
C SER A 687 -6.88 -37.12 5.86
N LEU A 688 -5.89 -36.23 5.85
CA LEU A 688 -4.64 -36.37 6.61
C LEU A 688 -4.64 -35.31 7.71
N THR A 689 -4.74 -35.75 8.97
CA THR A 689 -4.58 -34.84 10.12
C THR A 689 -3.14 -34.84 10.59
N ILE A 690 -2.52 -33.67 10.74
CA ILE A 690 -1.12 -33.54 11.14
C ILE A 690 -0.93 -32.42 12.17
N ALA A 691 -0.05 -32.64 13.14
CA ALA A 691 0.36 -31.60 14.08
C ALA A 691 1.22 -30.53 13.37
N SER A 692 1.01 -29.26 13.71
CA SER A 692 1.69 -28.09 13.15
C SER A 692 3.21 -28.20 13.17
N GLY A 693 3.79 -28.72 14.27
CA GLY A 693 5.23 -28.93 14.41
C GLY A 693 5.81 -29.93 13.40
N LEU A 694 5.02 -30.91 12.94
CA LEU A 694 5.45 -31.84 11.88
C LEU A 694 5.26 -31.25 10.48
N ALA A 695 4.26 -30.38 10.30
CA ALA A 695 4.00 -29.73 9.02
C ALA A 695 4.98 -28.58 8.72
N ASN A 696 5.56 -27.96 9.75
CA ASN A 696 6.45 -26.79 9.65
C ASN A 696 7.59 -26.99 8.64
N GLY A 697 7.59 -26.22 7.55
CA GLY A 697 8.60 -26.22 6.49
C GLY A 697 8.71 -27.52 5.70
N ARG A 698 7.81 -28.48 5.93
CA ARG A 698 7.88 -29.83 5.35
C ARG A 698 7.02 -29.91 4.09
N LEU A 699 7.56 -30.54 3.04
CA LEU A 699 6.78 -30.88 1.85
C LEU A 699 5.79 -31.99 2.18
N ILE A 700 4.50 -31.68 2.07
CA ILE A 700 3.39 -32.62 2.26
C ILE A 700 2.60 -32.69 0.97
N ARG A 701 2.32 -33.88 0.46
CA ARG A 701 1.52 -34.12 -0.75
C ARG A 701 0.40 -35.10 -0.43
N ALA A 702 -0.77 -34.60 -0.06
CA ALA A 702 -1.89 -35.47 0.27
C ALA A 702 -2.96 -35.46 -0.83
N ALA A 703 -3.50 -36.63 -1.17
CA ALA A 703 -4.78 -36.71 -1.88
C ALA A 703 -5.92 -36.39 -0.91
N GLY A 704 -6.81 -35.46 -1.28
CA GLY A 704 -7.94 -35.04 -0.44
C GLY A 704 -7.63 -33.88 0.51
N GLU A 705 -8.19 -33.91 1.72
CA GLU A 705 -8.06 -32.85 2.73
C GLU A 705 -6.80 -33.01 3.58
N VAL A 706 -6.12 -31.89 3.87
CA VAL A 706 -5.10 -31.80 4.93
C VAL A 706 -5.61 -30.95 6.07
N VAL A 707 -5.67 -31.55 7.27
CA VAL A 707 -6.05 -30.87 8.52
C VAL A 707 -4.82 -30.66 9.38
N VAL A 708 -4.43 -29.40 9.62
CA VAL A 708 -3.37 -29.05 10.55
C VAL A 708 -3.97 -28.74 11.93
N THR A 709 -3.38 -29.28 12.99
CA THR A 709 -3.82 -29.09 14.39
C THR A 709 -2.65 -28.72 15.29
N GLY A 710 -2.94 -28.30 16.53
CA GLY A 710 -1.91 -28.11 17.56
C GLY A 710 -0.99 -26.91 17.33
N ILE A 711 -1.42 -25.90 16.58
CA ILE A 711 -0.72 -24.61 16.55
C ILE A 711 -0.84 -23.94 17.93
N ASN A 712 0.28 -23.44 18.46
CA ASN A 712 0.40 -22.97 19.84
C ASN A 712 1.17 -21.63 19.94
N GLY A 713 1.17 -20.86 18.84
CA GLY A 713 1.81 -19.54 18.76
C GLY A 713 3.29 -19.53 18.41
N THR A 714 3.96 -20.69 18.30
CA THR A 714 5.27 -20.76 17.64
C THR A 714 5.13 -20.47 16.15
N ALA A 715 6.12 -19.83 15.53
CA ALA A 715 6.12 -19.61 14.09
C ALA A 715 6.15 -20.95 13.33
N VAL A 716 5.23 -21.10 12.38
CA VAL A 716 5.09 -22.29 11.53
C VAL A 716 4.97 -21.83 10.08
N ASP A 717 5.66 -22.52 9.17
CA ASP A 717 5.53 -22.38 7.72
C ASP A 717 4.75 -23.57 7.15
N LEU A 718 3.57 -23.29 6.57
CA LEU A 718 2.68 -24.26 5.93
C LEU A 718 2.64 -24.12 4.39
N THR A 719 3.50 -23.29 3.79
CA THR A 719 3.49 -23.00 2.34
C THR A 719 3.75 -24.23 1.48
N ARG A 720 4.54 -25.18 2.00
CA ARG A 720 4.95 -26.41 1.33
C ARG A 720 3.94 -27.55 1.43
N VAL A 721 2.73 -27.29 1.95
CA VAL A 721 1.68 -28.30 2.07
C VAL A 721 0.75 -28.27 0.85
N GLN A 722 0.70 -29.39 0.13
CA GLN A 722 -0.08 -29.59 -1.07
C GLN A 722 -1.21 -30.59 -0.82
N ALA A 723 -2.42 -30.18 -1.17
CA ALA A 723 -3.61 -31.02 -1.19
C ALA A 723 -4.05 -31.22 -2.64
N ILE A 724 -4.24 -32.48 -3.05
CA ILE A 724 -4.48 -32.91 -4.43
C ILE A 724 -5.94 -33.38 -4.54
N GLY A 725 -6.75 -32.65 -5.28
CA GLY A 725 -8.19 -32.85 -5.40
C GLY A 725 -8.91 -31.54 -5.10
N ASN A 726 -9.66 -31.01 -6.07
CA ASN A 726 -10.17 -29.65 -6.02
C ASN A 726 -11.47 -29.56 -5.21
N THR A 727 -11.37 -29.39 -3.88
CA THR A 727 -12.50 -28.94 -3.05
C THR A 727 -12.12 -27.73 -2.19
N ALA A 728 -13.08 -26.87 -1.87
CA ALA A 728 -12.86 -25.65 -1.07
C ALA A 728 -12.35 -25.93 0.36
N LEU A 729 -12.36 -27.19 0.83
CA LEU A 729 -11.87 -27.61 2.14
C LEU A 729 -10.58 -28.44 2.05
N SER A 730 -9.82 -28.36 0.95
CA SER A 730 -8.64 -29.23 0.75
C SER A 730 -7.50 -28.95 1.74
N ARG A 731 -7.46 -27.76 2.38
CA ARG A 731 -6.46 -27.39 3.40
C ARG A 731 -7.11 -26.61 4.54
N ARG A 732 -7.12 -27.18 5.74
CA ARG A 732 -7.79 -26.62 6.92
C ARG A 732 -6.87 -26.60 8.14
N LEU A 733 -6.77 -25.45 8.80
CA LEU A 733 -6.09 -25.28 10.09
C LEU A 733 -7.14 -25.17 11.18
N VAL A 734 -7.08 -26.04 12.18
CA VAL A 734 -8.03 -26.05 13.31
C VAL A 734 -7.41 -25.41 14.54
N ILE A 735 -8.10 -24.39 15.07
CA ILE A 735 -7.75 -23.71 16.32
C ILE A 735 -8.60 -24.28 17.45
N ALA A 736 -8.01 -25.19 18.23
CA ALA A 736 -8.68 -25.90 19.32
C ALA A 736 -8.59 -25.17 20.68
N ASN A 737 -7.59 -24.29 20.84
CA ASN A 737 -7.31 -23.52 22.05
C ASN A 737 -7.13 -22.04 21.67
N ASP A 738 -7.25 -21.13 22.65
CA ASP A 738 -6.91 -19.73 22.43
C ASP A 738 -5.47 -19.61 21.94
N THR A 739 -5.28 -18.97 20.80
CA THR A 739 -4.01 -18.96 20.09
C THR A 739 -3.71 -17.57 19.56
N THR A 740 -2.50 -17.08 19.79
CA THR A 740 -1.95 -15.90 19.11
C THR A 740 -0.91 -16.37 18.11
N LEU A 741 -1.11 -16.10 16.83
CA LEU A 741 -0.13 -16.44 15.80
C LEU A 741 1.09 -15.53 15.89
N ALA A 742 2.29 -16.11 15.81
CA ALA A 742 3.50 -15.33 15.61
C ALA A 742 3.45 -14.65 14.25
N ALA A 743 4.01 -13.44 14.14
CA ALA A 743 4.04 -12.66 12.90
C ALA A 743 4.75 -13.39 11.74
N ALA A 744 5.75 -14.22 12.05
CA ALA A 744 6.48 -15.06 11.09
C ALA A 744 5.76 -16.37 10.72
N THR A 745 4.54 -16.60 11.23
CA THR A 745 3.73 -17.76 10.82
C THR A 745 3.22 -17.53 9.41
N ASP A 746 3.61 -18.40 8.49
CA ASP A 746 3.07 -18.44 7.12
C ASP A 746 2.09 -19.61 7.01
N LEU A 747 0.83 -19.27 6.80
CA LEU A 747 -0.25 -20.24 6.72
C LEU A 747 -0.46 -20.75 5.27
N GLY A 748 0.27 -20.25 4.27
CA GLY A 748 0.09 -20.63 2.86
C GLY A 748 -1.36 -20.46 2.39
N SER A 749 -1.94 -21.49 1.79
CA SER A 749 -3.33 -21.51 1.30
C SER A 749 -4.36 -22.15 2.26
N PHE A 750 -4.01 -22.34 3.54
CA PHE A 750 -4.93 -22.90 4.53
C PHE A 750 -6.09 -21.97 4.89
N GLY A 751 -7.32 -22.48 4.81
CA GLY A 751 -8.45 -21.92 5.56
C GLY A 751 -8.31 -22.20 7.06
N VAL A 752 -8.86 -21.35 7.91
CA VAL A 752 -8.80 -21.48 9.36
C VAL A 752 -10.20 -21.74 9.92
N GLU A 753 -10.32 -22.73 10.81
CA GLU A 753 -11.54 -23.03 11.56
C GLU A 753 -11.27 -22.84 13.06
N ILE A 754 -12.10 -22.04 13.72
CA ILE A 754 -11.98 -21.74 15.15
C ILE A 754 -13.08 -22.47 15.92
N ALA A 755 -12.66 -23.30 16.88
CA ALA A 755 -13.58 -24.06 17.72
C ALA A 755 -14.44 -23.14 18.62
N ALA A 756 -15.61 -23.63 19.03
CA ALA A 756 -16.55 -22.88 19.87
C ALA A 756 -15.90 -22.41 21.19
N GLY A 757 -16.11 -21.14 21.52
CA GLY A 757 -15.56 -20.53 22.74
C GLY A 757 -14.04 -20.42 22.75
N ARG A 758 -13.37 -20.43 21.59
CA ARG A 758 -11.95 -20.11 21.44
C ARG A 758 -11.75 -18.79 20.73
N THR A 759 -10.59 -18.18 20.92
CA THR A 759 -10.17 -16.93 20.27
C THR A 759 -8.88 -17.14 19.50
N LEU A 760 -8.88 -16.76 18.22
CA LEU A 760 -7.66 -16.63 17.42
C LEU A 760 -7.24 -15.17 17.33
N THR A 761 -6.01 -14.87 17.74
CA THR A 761 -5.37 -13.58 17.49
C THR A 761 -4.36 -13.71 16.36
N LEU A 762 -4.46 -12.85 15.34
CA LEU A 762 -3.57 -12.84 14.18
C LEU A 762 -3.33 -11.42 13.67
N GLY A 763 -2.26 -11.22 12.89
CA GLY A 763 -1.99 -9.93 12.24
C GLY A 763 -2.94 -9.65 11.07
N ALA A 764 -3.20 -8.37 10.77
CA ALA A 764 -4.05 -7.96 9.65
C ALA A 764 -3.59 -8.55 8.31
N GLY A 765 -2.27 -8.60 8.07
CA GLY A 765 -1.70 -9.24 6.88
C GLY A 765 -1.94 -10.76 6.83
N GLN A 766 -2.00 -11.44 7.98
CA GLN A 766 -2.30 -12.86 8.06
C GLN A 766 -3.80 -13.14 7.87
N ALA A 767 -4.68 -12.19 8.18
CA ALA A 767 -6.11 -12.31 8.02
C ALA A 767 -6.62 -11.91 6.62
N SER A 768 -5.92 -10.99 5.94
CA SER A 768 -6.33 -10.44 4.64
C SER A 768 -6.46 -11.53 3.56
N GLY A 769 -7.59 -11.56 2.85
CA GLY A 769 -7.91 -12.54 1.81
C GLY A 769 -8.14 -13.97 2.32
N ARG A 770 -8.12 -14.18 3.64
CA ARG A 770 -8.07 -15.52 4.23
C ARG A 770 -9.42 -15.99 4.72
N THR A 771 -9.80 -17.21 4.34
CA THR A 771 -10.99 -17.87 4.87
C THR A 771 -10.79 -18.20 6.35
N VAL A 772 -11.54 -17.54 7.23
CA VAL A 772 -11.55 -17.80 8.67
C VAL A 772 -12.99 -18.05 9.09
N THR A 773 -13.29 -19.24 9.62
CA THR A 773 -14.65 -19.69 9.93
C THR A 773 -14.72 -20.32 11.32
N GLY A 774 -15.92 -20.73 11.73
CA GLY A 774 -16.14 -21.50 12.95
C GLY A 774 -16.94 -20.74 14.02
N ALA A 775 -17.17 -21.43 15.13
CA ALA A 775 -18.03 -20.94 16.21
C ALA A 775 -17.31 -20.04 17.23
N GLY A 776 -15.98 -19.95 17.14
CA GLY A 776 -15.14 -19.10 17.99
C GLY A 776 -15.11 -17.63 17.58
N SER A 777 -14.18 -16.88 18.19
CA SER A 777 -13.97 -15.45 17.97
C SER A 777 -12.61 -15.18 17.32
N VAL A 778 -12.47 -14.02 16.69
CA VAL A 778 -11.24 -13.59 16.02
C VAL A 778 -10.85 -12.18 16.45
N GLN A 779 -9.56 -11.98 16.72
CA GLN A 779 -8.95 -10.70 17.03
C GLN A 779 -7.84 -10.39 16.01
N ILE A 780 -8.03 -9.33 15.22
CA ILE A 780 -7.10 -8.91 14.15
C ILE A 780 -6.31 -7.69 14.62
N ASN A 781 -5.01 -7.86 14.82
CA ASN A 781 -4.13 -6.77 15.25
C ASN A 781 -3.37 -6.17 14.05
N GLY A 782 -3.11 -4.87 14.09
CA GLY A 782 -2.26 -4.25 13.09
C GLY A 782 -2.98 -3.81 11.81
N VAL A 783 -4.24 -3.40 11.91
CA VAL A 783 -4.93 -2.76 10.76
C VAL A 783 -4.23 -1.44 10.45
N ASP A 784 -3.71 -1.32 9.23
CA ASP A 784 -2.88 -0.22 8.75
C ASP A 784 -3.41 0.36 7.43
N ASP A 785 -2.55 1.01 6.65
CA ASP A 785 -2.87 1.71 5.41
C ASP A 785 -2.82 0.84 4.16
N ARG A 786 -2.55 -0.46 4.29
CA ARG A 786 -2.62 -1.40 3.17
C ARG A 786 -4.06 -1.70 2.78
N THR A 787 -4.25 -2.16 1.55
CA THR A 787 -5.52 -2.76 1.13
C THR A 787 -5.72 -4.10 1.83
N LEU A 788 -6.67 -4.14 2.79
CA LEU A 788 -6.96 -5.33 3.59
C LEU A 788 -8.36 -5.87 3.29
N ASP A 789 -8.50 -7.17 3.03
CA ASP A 789 -9.80 -7.78 2.75
C ASP A 789 -10.16 -8.83 3.80
N PHE A 790 -11.14 -8.52 4.66
CA PHE A 790 -11.68 -9.46 5.65
C PHE A 790 -13.03 -10.06 5.22
N SER A 791 -13.42 -9.99 3.94
CA SER A 791 -14.67 -10.56 3.39
C SER A 791 -14.86 -12.06 3.69
N GLN A 792 -13.75 -12.80 3.77
CA GLN A 792 -13.73 -14.24 4.03
C GLN A 792 -13.61 -14.60 5.52
N VAL A 793 -13.63 -13.60 6.41
CA VAL A 793 -13.66 -13.82 7.86
C VAL A 793 -15.10 -13.92 8.34
N SER A 794 -15.61 -15.14 8.47
CA SER A 794 -16.98 -15.47 8.84
C SER A 794 -17.08 -16.39 10.05
N VAL A 795 -16.85 -15.83 11.23
CA VAL A 795 -17.04 -16.53 12.52
C VAL A 795 -18.36 -16.14 13.17
N SER A 796 -18.96 -17.03 13.98
CA SER A 796 -20.17 -16.72 14.74
C SER A 796 -19.91 -16.05 16.10
N GLY A 797 -18.67 -16.11 16.61
CA GLY A 797 -18.24 -15.35 17.78
C GLY A 797 -17.92 -13.89 17.45
N THR A 798 -17.16 -13.22 18.30
CA THR A 798 -16.82 -11.81 18.09
C THR A 798 -15.77 -11.63 17.00
N ARG A 799 -15.93 -10.58 16.20
CA ARG A 799 -14.93 -10.11 15.22
C ARG A 799 -14.42 -8.77 15.69
N SER A 800 -13.21 -8.76 16.20
CA SER A 800 -12.57 -7.56 16.72
C SER A 800 -11.27 -7.28 16.00
N GLY A 801 -10.87 -6.03 15.94
CA GLY A 801 -9.49 -5.71 15.60
C GLY A 801 -9.05 -4.35 16.09
N ALA A 802 -7.75 -4.12 15.99
CA ALA A 802 -7.11 -2.91 16.48
C ALA A 802 -6.16 -2.36 15.41
N LEU A 803 -6.04 -1.04 15.39
CA LEU A 803 -5.08 -0.35 14.53
C LEU A 803 -3.64 -0.77 14.87
N ALA A 804 -2.74 -0.59 13.90
CA ALA A 804 -1.30 -0.76 14.11
C ALA A 804 -0.80 0.06 15.32
N SER A 805 -0.11 -0.64 16.24
CA SER A 805 0.50 -0.02 17.41
C SER A 805 1.67 0.88 17.00
N GLY A 806 1.89 1.97 17.72
CA GLY A 806 3.00 2.90 17.45
C GLY A 806 2.74 3.89 16.31
N VAL A 807 1.60 3.81 15.64
CA VAL A 807 1.18 4.75 14.58
C VAL A 807 0.13 5.72 15.12
N SER A 808 0.38 7.02 15.01
CA SER A 808 -0.53 8.07 15.46
C SER A 808 -1.68 8.37 14.49
N LEU A 809 -1.49 8.07 13.20
CA LEU A 809 -2.48 8.26 12.14
C LEU A 809 -2.49 7.04 11.21
N VAL A 810 -3.61 6.34 11.13
CA VAL A 810 -3.85 5.29 10.14
C VAL A 810 -4.87 5.81 9.14
N ARG A 811 -4.54 5.82 7.85
CA ARG A 811 -5.47 6.07 6.75
C ARG A 811 -5.84 4.73 6.14
N LEU A 812 -7.08 4.28 6.28
CA LEU A 812 -7.48 3.04 5.62
C LEU A 812 -7.50 3.24 4.12
N ASP A 813 -6.95 2.28 3.38
CA ASP A 813 -7.08 2.24 1.94
C ASP A 813 -8.56 2.10 1.51
N ALA A 814 -8.92 2.70 0.38
CA ALA A 814 -10.27 2.67 -0.16
C ALA A 814 -10.73 1.25 -0.50
N GLY A 815 -9.81 0.33 -0.83
CA GLY A 815 -10.10 -1.08 -1.06
C GLY A 815 -10.34 -1.90 0.21
N THR A 816 -10.08 -1.35 1.39
CA THR A 816 -10.20 -2.11 2.65
C THR A 816 -11.65 -2.54 2.93
N VAL A 817 -11.84 -3.83 3.26
CA VAL A 817 -13.12 -4.46 3.60
C VAL A 817 -13.06 -5.00 5.03
N LEU A 818 -13.87 -4.45 5.94
CA LEU A 818 -13.84 -4.80 7.37
C LEU A 818 -14.86 -5.87 7.82
N SER A 819 -15.89 -6.19 7.01
CA SER A 819 -16.79 -7.33 7.23
C SER A 819 -17.37 -7.50 8.65
N SER A 820 -18.34 -6.69 9.04
CA SER A 820 -18.99 -6.69 10.38
C SER A 820 -18.04 -6.59 11.59
N MET A 821 -16.76 -6.30 11.39
CA MET A 821 -15.77 -6.21 12.46
C MET A 821 -15.97 -4.97 13.32
N VAL A 822 -15.71 -5.12 14.62
CA VAL A 822 -15.54 -4.01 15.56
C VAL A 822 -14.07 -3.60 15.60
N LEU A 823 -13.75 -2.46 14.98
CA LEU A 823 -12.41 -1.88 14.95
C LEU A 823 -12.22 -0.90 16.11
N SER A 824 -11.19 -1.14 16.93
CA SER A 824 -10.81 -0.30 18.07
C SER A 824 -9.70 0.69 17.70
N VAL A 825 -9.91 1.96 18.03
CA VAL A 825 -8.95 3.07 17.89
C VAL A 825 -8.40 3.43 19.27
N GLY A 826 -7.10 3.23 19.47
CA GLY A 826 -6.43 3.48 20.76
C GLY A 826 -6.34 4.96 21.14
N ALA A 827 -6.15 5.24 22.43
CA ALA A 827 -5.92 6.61 22.90
C ALA A 827 -4.67 7.22 22.22
N GLY A 828 -4.76 8.47 21.77
CA GLY A 828 -3.69 9.14 21.02
C GLY A 828 -3.58 8.74 19.54
N GLN A 829 -4.34 7.75 19.08
CA GLN A 829 -4.40 7.37 17.67
C GLN A 829 -5.52 8.10 16.93
N THR A 830 -5.32 8.30 15.64
CA THR A 830 -6.31 8.82 14.70
C THR A 830 -6.57 7.80 13.59
N LEU A 831 -7.83 7.47 13.34
CA LEU A 831 -8.26 6.74 12.16
C LEU A 831 -8.80 7.73 11.12
N ALA A 832 -8.26 7.74 9.91
CA ALA A 832 -8.78 8.53 8.80
C ALA A 832 -9.56 7.65 7.83
N LEU A 833 -10.79 8.07 7.53
CA LEU A 833 -11.72 7.41 6.62
C LEU A 833 -12.30 8.46 5.65
N SER A 834 -12.63 8.05 4.44
CA SER A 834 -13.58 8.80 3.61
C SER A 834 -15.02 8.58 4.11
N ALA A 835 -15.92 9.52 3.79
CA ALA A 835 -17.34 9.38 4.07
C ALA A 835 -17.94 8.09 3.45
N ALA A 836 -17.44 7.65 2.29
CA ALA A 836 -17.83 6.41 1.64
C ALA A 836 -17.37 5.16 2.42
N GLN A 837 -16.13 5.15 2.94
CA GLN A 837 -15.65 4.06 3.80
C GLN A 837 -16.47 3.95 5.09
N ALA A 838 -16.73 5.07 5.77
CA ALA A 838 -17.54 5.06 7.00
C ALA A 838 -18.96 4.50 6.74
N THR A 839 -19.54 4.83 5.58
CA THR A 839 -20.85 4.31 5.16
C THR A 839 -20.81 2.80 4.90
N ARG A 840 -19.78 2.30 4.21
CA ARG A 840 -19.61 0.85 4.00
C ARG A 840 -19.48 0.10 5.33
N ILE A 841 -18.69 0.64 6.28
CA ILE A 841 -18.58 0.05 7.62
C ILE A 841 -19.96 -0.10 8.27
N ALA A 842 -20.81 0.94 8.19
CA ALA A 842 -22.16 0.87 8.74
C ALA A 842 -23.06 -0.15 8.02
N THR A 843 -23.01 -0.21 6.69
CA THR A 843 -23.80 -1.15 5.87
C THR A 843 -23.38 -2.60 6.09
N ASP A 844 -22.09 -2.86 6.25
CA ASP A 844 -21.53 -4.19 6.48
C ASP A 844 -21.72 -4.66 7.94
N GLY A 845 -22.40 -3.87 8.78
CA GLY A 845 -22.62 -4.16 10.20
C GLY A 845 -21.39 -3.98 11.09
N GLY A 846 -20.33 -3.35 10.57
CA GLY A 846 -19.11 -3.05 11.31
C GLY A 846 -19.28 -1.87 12.25
N ARG A 847 -18.29 -1.68 13.12
CA ARG A 847 -18.25 -0.56 14.08
C ARG A 847 -16.84 -0.06 14.28
N VAL A 848 -16.67 1.25 14.44
CA VAL A 848 -15.41 1.85 14.88
C VAL A 848 -15.63 2.43 16.27
N VAL A 849 -14.86 1.99 17.25
CA VAL A 849 -14.99 2.37 18.66
C VAL A 849 -13.63 2.70 19.27
N GLY A 850 -13.60 3.26 20.48
CA GLY A 850 -12.37 3.39 21.26
C GLY A 850 -12.02 4.82 21.65
N ALA A 851 -10.93 4.95 22.41
CA ALA A 851 -10.58 6.21 23.08
C ALA A 851 -9.92 7.26 22.15
N GLY A 852 -9.55 6.89 20.92
CA GLY A 852 -8.89 7.78 19.97
C GLY A 852 -9.82 8.71 19.19
N THR A 853 -9.31 9.22 18.07
CA THR A 853 -10.03 10.13 17.17
C THR A 853 -10.32 9.45 15.83
N THR A 854 -11.47 9.73 15.22
CA THR A 854 -11.74 9.37 13.81
C THR A 854 -11.91 10.65 12.98
N ARG A 855 -11.19 10.76 11.87
CA ARG A 855 -11.29 11.85 10.89
C ARG A 855 -11.97 11.37 9.62
N ILE A 856 -13.07 12.02 9.25
CA ILE A 856 -13.85 11.73 8.05
C ILE A 856 -13.54 12.78 6.98
N SER A 857 -13.06 12.38 5.82
CA SER A 857 -12.89 13.24 4.64
C SER A 857 -14.07 13.14 3.67
N ASP A 858 -14.15 14.08 2.73
CA ASP A 858 -15.06 14.05 1.58
C ASP A 858 -16.55 14.03 1.92
N LEU A 859 -16.90 14.54 3.11
CA LEU A 859 -18.30 14.64 3.54
C LEU A 859 -19.09 15.52 2.56
N GLY A 860 -20.22 14.97 2.08
CA GLY A 860 -21.16 15.64 1.18
C GLY A 860 -21.01 15.33 -0.31
N THR A 861 -20.02 14.53 -0.71
CA THR A 861 -19.93 14.00 -2.08
C THR A 861 -21.00 12.93 -2.38
N VAL A 862 -21.39 12.18 -1.35
CA VAL A 862 -22.43 11.13 -1.35
C VAL A 862 -23.19 11.13 -0.02
N ALA A 863 -24.34 10.44 0.06
CA ALA A 863 -25.04 10.23 1.32
C ALA A 863 -24.19 9.36 2.26
N ALA A 864 -23.78 9.93 3.39
CA ALA A 864 -22.86 9.27 4.31
C ALA A 864 -23.59 8.74 5.55
N ASN A 865 -23.26 7.55 6.05
CA ASN A 865 -23.76 7.04 7.32
C ASN A 865 -22.61 6.89 8.33
N LEU A 866 -22.51 7.82 9.29
CA LEU A 866 -21.46 7.85 10.31
C LEU A 866 -21.91 7.22 11.64
N SER A 867 -23.11 6.63 11.73
CA SER A 867 -23.67 6.11 12.98
C SER A 867 -22.87 4.94 13.60
N ALA A 868 -22.08 4.24 12.78
CA ALA A 868 -21.21 3.15 13.20
C ALA A 868 -19.88 3.63 13.82
N ILE A 869 -19.60 4.94 13.80
CA ILE A 869 -18.37 5.54 14.30
C ILE A 869 -18.62 6.15 15.68
N GLN A 870 -18.00 5.58 16.72
CA GLN A 870 -18.20 5.92 18.13
C GLN A 870 -16.88 5.99 18.89
N THR A 871 -15.88 6.67 18.31
CA THR A 871 -14.65 7.03 19.02
C THR A 871 -14.88 8.25 19.91
N THR A 872 -13.97 8.53 20.85
CA THR A 872 -14.06 9.71 21.75
C THR A 872 -14.29 11.00 20.98
N ARG A 873 -13.68 11.14 19.80
CA ARG A 873 -13.81 12.32 18.96
C ARG A 873 -13.94 11.94 17.50
N VAL A 874 -15.03 12.36 16.85
CA VAL A 874 -15.25 12.15 15.41
C VAL A 874 -15.24 13.52 14.74
N GLU A 875 -14.25 13.79 13.90
CA GLU A 875 -14.12 15.04 13.13
C GLU A 875 -14.48 14.76 11.68
N ALA A 876 -15.33 15.57 11.05
CA ALA A 876 -15.69 15.42 9.65
C ALA A 876 -15.44 16.70 8.87
N THR A 877 -14.72 16.59 7.76
CA THR A 877 -14.36 17.71 6.89
C THR A 877 -15.24 17.69 5.64
N LEU A 878 -15.85 18.84 5.35
CA LEU A 878 -16.63 19.06 4.14
C LEU A 878 -15.74 19.09 2.90
N SER A 879 -16.20 18.49 1.81
CA SER A 879 -15.54 18.68 0.52
C SER A 879 -15.71 20.11 0.00
N ALA A 880 -14.71 20.63 -0.73
CA ALA A 880 -14.60 22.05 -1.11
C ALA A 880 -15.78 22.57 -1.95
N SER A 881 -16.45 21.70 -2.71
CA SER A 881 -17.59 22.09 -3.56
C SER A 881 -18.96 21.90 -2.90
N VAL A 882 -19.01 21.34 -1.69
CA VAL A 882 -20.28 20.98 -1.04
C VAL A 882 -20.90 22.20 -0.36
N SER A 883 -22.13 22.53 -0.72
CA SER A 883 -22.98 23.52 -0.04
C SER A 883 -24.25 22.91 0.56
N THR A 884 -24.55 21.65 0.24
CA THR A 884 -25.72 20.89 0.69
C THR A 884 -25.28 19.44 0.95
N LEU A 885 -25.67 18.85 2.08
CA LEU A 885 -25.45 17.41 2.28
C LEU A 885 -26.55 16.61 1.57
N ALA A 886 -26.16 15.49 0.94
CA ALA A 886 -27.11 14.58 0.31
C ALA A 886 -28.17 14.07 1.29
N ALA A 887 -29.41 13.94 0.81
CA ALA A 887 -30.52 13.38 1.59
C ALA A 887 -30.17 11.97 2.11
N GLY A 888 -30.51 11.68 3.37
CA GLY A 888 -30.16 10.41 4.03
C GLY A 888 -28.79 10.38 4.69
N THR A 889 -27.99 11.45 4.61
CA THR A 889 -26.74 11.56 5.38
C THR A 889 -27.04 11.52 6.89
N VAL A 890 -26.40 10.61 7.62
CA VAL A 890 -26.49 10.46 9.08
C VAL A 890 -25.14 10.85 9.70
N LEU A 891 -25.09 11.97 10.42
CA LEU A 891 -23.85 12.51 10.98
C LEU A 891 -23.40 11.84 12.29
N GLY A 892 -24.31 11.16 13.01
CA GLY A 892 -23.98 10.55 14.29
C GLY A 892 -23.41 11.59 15.27
N THR A 893 -22.31 11.25 15.95
CA THR A 893 -21.60 12.14 16.89
C THR A 893 -20.51 12.99 16.23
N ALA A 894 -20.52 13.11 14.90
CA ALA A 894 -19.48 13.84 14.17
C ALA A 894 -19.53 15.35 14.43
N ILE A 895 -18.34 15.92 14.56
CA ILE A 895 -18.07 17.36 14.60
C ILE A 895 -17.78 17.81 13.16
N VAL A 896 -18.68 18.60 12.57
CA VAL A 896 -18.52 19.14 11.22
C VAL A 896 -18.11 20.62 11.32
N SER A 897 -16.97 20.97 10.73
CA SER A 897 -16.51 22.36 10.69
C SER A 897 -16.97 23.07 9.40
N ILE A 898 -17.64 24.22 9.53
CA ILE A 898 -18.05 25.09 8.41
C ILE A 898 -17.07 26.27 8.36
N PRO A 899 -16.18 26.36 7.34
CA PRO A 899 -15.21 27.44 7.24
C PRO A 899 -15.86 28.83 7.05
N ALA A 900 -15.15 29.89 7.42
CA ALA A 900 -15.60 31.27 7.22
C ALA A 900 -15.96 31.54 5.74
N GLY A 901 -17.05 32.27 5.51
CA GLY A 901 -17.54 32.60 4.17
C GLY A 901 -18.21 31.46 3.39
N ARG A 902 -18.25 30.24 3.96
CA ARG A 902 -18.96 29.09 3.39
C ARG A 902 -20.34 28.94 4.01
N SER A 903 -21.26 28.38 3.25
CA SER A 903 -22.60 28.01 3.73
C SER A 903 -22.81 26.50 3.58
N LEU A 904 -23.41 25.86 4.59
CA LEU A 904 -23.82 24.46 4.53
C LEU A 904 -25.31 24.33 4.81
N ALA A 905 -26.06 23.82 3.84
CA ALA A 905 -27.47 23.52 3.97
C ALA A 905 -27.70 22.10 4.52
N LEU A 906 -28.48 22.02 5.60
CA LEU A 906 -28.91 20.79 6.26
C LEU A 906 -30.43 20.77 6.43
N SER A 907 -31.01 19.57 6.44
CA SER A 907 -32.38 19.37 6.93
C SER A 907 -32.41 19.29 8.44
N ALA A 908 -33.57 19.59 9.05
CA ALA A 908 -33.76 19.46 10.50
C ALA A 908 -33.45 18.03 11.01
N ALA A 909 -33.70 16.99 10.20
CA ALA A 909 -33.37 15.61 10.54
C ALA A 909 -31.85 15.34 10.57
N GLN A 910 -31.09 15.94 9.65
CA GLN A 910 -29.63 15.79 9.59
C GLN A 910 -28.92 16.54 10.73
N LEU A 911 -29.50 17.64 11.20
CA LEU A 911 -28.97 18.41 12.32
C LEU A 911 -29.14 17.68 13.66
N ASN A 912 -30.19 16.88 13.82
CA ASN A 912 -30.51 16.24 15.09
C ASN A 912 -29.41 15.25 15.52
N GLY A 913 -28.64 15.61 16.54
CA GLY A 913 -27.48 14.84 17.04
C GLY A 913 -26.12 15.25 16.46
N ALA A 914 -26.09 16.08 15.43
CA ALA A 914 -24.85 16.60 14.84
C ALA A 914 -24.25 17.72 15.70
N ARG A 915 -22.91 17.81 15.72
CA ARG A 915 -22.18 18.94 16.30
C ARG A 915 -21.55 19.74 15.17
N LEU A 916 -21.87 21.02 15.07
CA LEU A 916 -21.35 21.92 14.04
C LEU A 916 -20.51 23.00 14.70
N GLU A 917 -19.35 23.29 14.12
CA GLU A 917 -18.42 24.32 14.60
C GLU A 917 -17.95 25.18 13.41
N GLY A 918 -17.38 26.35 13.69
CA GLY A 918 -16.74 27.20 12.67
C GLY A 918 -17.46 28.53 12.39
N ALA A 919 -16.81 29.36 11.58
CA ALA A 919 -17.23 30.73 11.30
C ALA A 919 -18.16 30.89 10.09
N GLY A 920 -18.54 29.78 9.44
CA GLY A 920 -19.46 29.79 8.31
C GLY A 920 -20.94 29.90 8.69
N THR A 921 -21.79 29.80 7.68
CA THR A 921 -23.25 29.86 7.80
C THR A 921 -23.87 28.47 7.72
N LEU A 922 -24.68 28.10 8.72
CA LEU A 922 -25.59 26.96 8.63
C LEU A 922 -26.90 27.41 7.97
N VAL A 923 -27.27 26.82 6.84
CA VAL A 923 -28.59 27.04 6.22
C VAL A 923 -29.50 25.88 6.61
N LEU A 924 -30.67 26.13 7.16
CA LEU A 924 -31.64 25.07 7.44
C LEU A 924 -32.72 25.00 6.37
N THR A 925 -33.06 23.77 6.00
CA THR A 925 -34.01 23.46 4.93
C THR A 925 -35.07 22.48 5.42
N GLY A 926 -36.27 22.57 4.85
CA GLY A 926 -37.38 21.69 5.22
C GLY A 926 -38.06 22.06 6.54
N PRO A 927 -38.98 21.21 7.04
CA PRO A 927 -39.79 21.51 8.21
C PRO A 927 -38.97 21.50 9.51
N ILE A 928 -39.04 22.60 10.27
CA ILE A 928 -38.52 22.73 11.64
C ILE A 928 -39.69 22.59 12.61
N SER A 929 -39.51 21.83 13.70
CA SER A 929 -40.50 21.61 14.75
C SER A 929 -39.89 21.79 16.14
N SER A 930 -40.69 21.73 17.20
CA SER A 930 -40.23 21.87 18.59
C SER A 930 -39.23 20.80 19.04
N SER A 931 -39.09 19.70 18.31
CA SER A 931 -38.05 18.68 18.57
C SER A 931 -36.72 18.96 17.87
N THR A 932 -36.63 19.99 17.03
CA THR A 932 -35.38 20.35 16.33
C THR A 932 -34.47 21.15 17.27
N SER A 933 -33.46 20.51 17.85
CA SER A 933 -32.49 21.18 18.71
C SER A 933 -31.36 21.83 17.89
N LEU A 934 -31.13 23.13 18.10
CA LEU A 934 -29.99 23.88 17.56
C LEU A 934 -28.80 23.91 18.52
N ALA A 935 -28.88 23.26 19.68
CA ALA A 935 -27.84 23.31 20.71
C ALA A 935 -26.47 22.77 20.23
N GLY A 936 -26.47 21.92 19.20
CA GLY A 936 -25.26 21.39 18.57
C GLY A 936 -24.61 22.32 17.54
N ALA A 937 -25.27 23.41 17.14
CA ALA A 937 -24.76 24.37 16.17
C ALA A 937 -24.03 25.52 16.86
N ALA A 938 -22.71 25.37 17.04
CA ALA A 938 -21.80 26.44 17.49
C ALA A 938 -21.20 27.20 16.28
N THR A 939 -22.05 27.50 15.29
CA THR A 939 -21.69 28.22 14.07
C THR A 939 -21.97 29.70 14.20
N GLN A 940 -21.18 30.58 13.58
CA GLN A 940 -21.38 32.03 13.72
C GLN A 940 -22.74 32.53 13.17
N THR A 941 -23.24 31.93 12.07
CA THR A 941 -24.52 32.34 11.46
C THR A 941 -25.43 31.14 11.19
N VAL A 942 -26.71 31.25 11.54
CA VAL A 942 -27.78 30.29 11.23
C VAL A 942 -28.82 30.99 10.35
N ASP A 943 -28.88 30.61 9.09
CA ASP A 943 -29.85 31.11 8.12
C ASP A 943 -31.05 30.17 8.05
N LEU A 944 -32.21 30.67 8.50
CA LEU A 944 -33.46 29.96 8.49
C LEU A 944 -34.32 30.32 7.28
N THR A 945 -33.93 31.26 6.41
CA THR A 945 -34.82 31.84 5.37
C THR A 945 -35.44 30.81 4.41
N SER A 946 -34.79 29.66 4.22
CA SER A 946 -35.25 28.55 3.37
C SER A 946 -35.96 27.42 4.13
N ALA A 947 -36.11 27.54 5.45
CA ALA A 947 -36.78 26.54 6.29
C ALA A 947 -38.30 26.76 6.32
N ALA A 948 -39.06 25.66 6.34
CA ALA A 948 -40.48 25.72 6.65
C ALA A 948 -40.65 25.63 8.18
N LEU A 949 -41.13 26.69 8.81
CA LEU A 949 -41.47 26.64 10.22
C LEU A 949 -42.88 26.08 10.35
N ALA A 950 -43.04 24.97 11.07
CA ALA A 950 -44.36 24.37 11.26
C ALA A 950 -45.28 25.39 11.94
N ALA A 951 -46.30 25.86 11.22
CA ALA A 951 -47.32 26.75 11.76
C ALA A 951 -48.16 25.96 12.77
N THR A 952 -47.75 25.96 14.03
CA THR A 952 -48.56 25.38 15.10
C THR A 952 -49.62 26.39 15.49
N THR A 953 -50.87 26.06 15.17
CA THR A 953 -52.10 26.77 15.57
C THR A 953 -52.40 26.68 17.08
N GLY A 954 -51.37 26.59 17.91
CA GLY A 954 -51.46 26.50 19.37
C GLY A 954 -50.08 26.71 19.98
N ALA A 955 -50.04 27.38 21.13
CA ALA A 955 -48.84 27.82 21.83
C ALA A 955 -47.68 26.80 21.86
N GLY A 956 -46.46 27.25 21.53
CA GLY A 956 -45.26 26.69 22.15
C GLY A 956 -44.12 26.15 21.28
N THR A 957 -44.08 26.35 19.95
CA THR A 957 -42.81 26.13 19.23
C THR A 957 -41.94 27.37 19.42
N GLU A 958 -41.01 27.27 20.36
CA GLU A 958 -40.07 28.33 20.69
C GLU A 958 -38.69 27.93 20.15
N ILE A 959 -38.12 28.75 19.28
CA ILE A 959 -36.74 28.55 18.83
C ILE A 959 -35.85 29.29 19.81
N THR A 960 -35.14 28.54 20.65
CA THR A 960 -34.09 29.08 21.50
C THR A 960 -32.82 29.26 20.67
N LEU A 961 -32.29 30.49 20.64
CA LEU A 961 -31.02 30.78 19.98
C LEU A 961 -29.90 30.03 20.71
N SER A 962 -29.04 29.29 19.99
CA SER A 962 -27.80 28.71 20.56
C SER A 962 -26.73 29.81 20.74
N SER A 963 -25.72 29.55 21.57
CA SER A 963 -24.67 30.50 22.00
C SER A 963 -24.25 31.54 20.95
N SER A 964 -24.06 32.80 21.34
CA SER A 964 -23.57 33.94 20.52
C SER A 964 -23.65 33.78 18.99
N SER A 965 -24.86 33.58 18.48
CA SER A 965 -25.13 33.23 17.08
C SER A 965 -25.95 34.31 16.37
N ARG A 966 -25.70 34.48 15.07
CA ARG A 966 -26.42 35.39 14.19
C ARG A 966 -27.50 34.63 13.40
N PHE A 967 -28.77 34.96 13.60
CA PHE A 967 -29.90 34.31 12.93
C PHE A 967 -30.42 35.14 11.77
N VAL A 968 -30.74 34.51 10.64
CA VAL A 968 -31.40 35.15 9.50
C VAL A 968 -32.78 34.54 9.31
N VAL A 969 -33.83 35.36 9.33
CA VAL A 969 -35.22 34.91 9.22
C VAL A 969 -35.99 35.78 8.24
N THR A 970 -37.05 35.22 7.65
CA THR A 970 -38.02 35.98 6.85
C THR A 970 -39.19 36.50 7.72
N PRO A 971 -39.89 37.54 7.27
CA PRO A 971 -41.10 38.05 7.89
C PRO A 971 -42.19 36.99 8.12
N GLN A 972 -42.38 36.09 7.17
CA GLN A 972 -43.38 35.02 7.24
C GLN A 972 -43.03 34.03 8.37
N GLN A 973 -41.75 33.81 8.61
CA GLN A 973 -41.27 32.92 9.66
C GLN A 973 -41.47 33.51 11.05
N LEU A 974 -41.25 34.81 11.21
CA LEU A 974 -41.53 35.53 12.46
C LEU A 974 -43.02 35.54 12.84
N GLN A 975 -43.92 35.41 11.88
CA GLN A 975 -45.35 35.25 12.14
C GLN A 975 -45.73 33.83 12.56
N ALA A 976 -44.90 32.84 12.20
CA ALA A 976 -45.17 31.43 12.47
C ALA A 976 -44.57 30.92 13.78
N THR A 977 -43.55 31.60 14.35
CA THR A 977 -42.82 31.12 15.54
C THR A 977 -42.39 32.26 16.45
N LYS A 978 -42.23 31.95 17.75
CA LYS A 978 -41.55 32.84 18.70
C LYS A 978 -40.05 32.53 18.74
N LEU A 979 -39.23 33.56 18.88
CA LEU A 979 -37.78 33.45 19.06
C LEU A 979 -37.42 33.86 20.49
N ARG A 980 -36.66 33.01 21.19
CA ARG A 980 -36.08 33.34 22.51
C ARG A 980 -34.57 33.38 22.45
N GLY A 981 -33.99 34.49 22.92
CA GLY A 981 -32.54 34.61 23.08
C GLY A 981 -32.00 33.73 24.19
N ASN A 982 -30.69 33.55 24.23
CA ASN A 982 -29.97 33.02 25.40
C ASN A 982 -29.29 34.18 26.16
N ALA A 983 -28.45 33.88 27.15
CA ALA A 983 -27.72 34.89 27.94
C ALA A 983 -26.42 35.41 27.29
N ALA A 984 -26.09 34.98 26.08
CA ALA A 984 -24.94 35.46 25.30
C ALA A 984 -25.39 36.49 24.25
N ASN A 985 -24.44 37.16 23.58
CA ASN A 985 -24.73 38.18 22.56
C ASN A 985 -25.42 37.57 21.33
N ASN A 986 -26.71 37.83 21.12
CA ASN A 986 -27.44 37.31 19.96
C ASN A 986 -27.58 38.36 18.85
N THR A 987 -27.66 37.95 17.59
CA THR A 987 -28.05 38.88 16.51
C THR A 987 -29.18 38.28 15.69
N LEU A 988 -30.34 38.92 15.69
CA LEU A 988 -31.46 38.60 14.81
C LEU A 988 -31.43 39.50 13.59
N ILE A 989 -31.40 38.90 12.40
CA ILE A 989 -31.56 39.60 11.14
C ILE A 989 -32.91 39.22 10.54
N VAL A 990 -33.74 40.23 10.32
CA VAL A 990 -34.98 40.09 9.55
C VAL A 990 -34.68 40.46 8.11
N ASP A 991 -34.67 39.48 7.21
CA ASP A 991 -34.51 39.70 5.79
C ASP A 991 -35.85 40.07 5.15
N VAL A 992 -36.04 41.37 4.91
CA VAL A 992 -37.25 41.93 4.30
C VAL A 992 -37.07 42.20 2.80
N SER A 993 -35.95 41.76 2.19
CA SER A 993 -35.63 42.07 0.80
C SER A 993 -36.63 41.47 -0.21
N ALA A 994 -37.18 40.30 0.11
CA ALA A 994 -38.18 39.58 -0.69
C ALA A 994 -39.64 39.87 -0.29
N LEU A 995 -39.88 40.79 0.66
CA LEU A 995 -41.22 41.18 1.08
C LEU A 995 -41.95 41.92 -0.06
N GLY A 996 -43.26 41.69 -0.21
CA GLY A 996 -44.08 42.41 -1.20
C GLY A 996 -44.37 43.83 -0.72
N PHE A 997 -43.95 44.84 -1.49
CA PHE A 997 -44.22 46.26 -1.19
C PHE A 997 -45.33 46.79 -2.09
N THR A 998 -46.34 47.39 -1.47
CA THR A 998 -47.43 48.08 -2.17
C THR A 998 -47.30 49.58 -1.96
N PRO A 999 -47.43 50.43 -3.01
CA PRO A 999 -47.43 51.87 -2.84
C PRO A 999 -48.53 52.29 -1.85
N ASP A 1000 -48.18 53.10 -0.86
CA ASP A 1000 -49.15 53.73 0.02
C ASP A 1000 -49.87 54.90 -0.69
N THR A 1001 -50.71 55.63 0.04
CA THR A 1001 -51.46 56.79 -0.49
C THR A 1001 -50.56 57.94 -0.99
N SER A 1002 -49.27 57.94 -0.63
CA SER A 1002 -48.27 58.91 -1.09
C SER A 1002 -47.43 58.37 -2.27
N GLY A 1003 -47.68 57.14 -2.71
CA GLY A 1003 -46.89 56.45 -3.73
C GLY A 1003 -45.66 55.74 -3.17
N THR A 1004 -45.46 55.72 -1.85
CA THR A 1004 -44.26 55.16 -1.21
C THR A 1004 -44.42 53.63 -1.07
N PRO A 1005 -43.48 52.81 -1.59
CA PRO A 1005 -43.57 51.35 -1.50
C PRO A 1005 -43.47 50.91 -0.04
N THR A 1006 -44.62 50.55 0.53
CA THR A 1006 -44.78 50.23 1.95
C THR A 1006 -45.28 48.81 2.12
N ALA A 1007 -44.82 48.17 3.18
CA ALA A 1007 -45.34 46.88 3.60
C ALA A 1007 -45.50 46.82 5.12
N THR A 1008 -46.50 46.07 5.58
CA THR A 1008 -46.78 45.91 7.01
C THR A 1008 -46.29 44.56 7.49
N MET A 1009 -45.66 44.52 8.66
CA MET A 1009 -45.09 43.30 9.25
C MET A 1009 -45.38 43.21 10.74
N LEU A 1010 -45.75 42.03 11.22
CA LEU A 1010 -45.77 41.71 12.65
C LEU A 1010 -44.39 41.20 13.08
N LEU A 1011 -43.83 41.77 14.14
CA LEU A 1011 -42.61 41.29 14.79
C LEU A 1011 -42.93 40.94 16.24
N ASP A 1012 -42.69 39.71 16.70
CA ASP A 1012 -42.80 39.32 18.11
C ASP A 1012 -41.46 38.76 18.60
N VAL A 1013 -40.72 39.60 19.33
CA VAL A 1013 -39.48 39.24 20.03
C VAL A 1013 -39.70 39.48 21.52
N THR A 1014 -39.72 38.39 22.28
CA THR A 1014 -39.96 38.38 23.73
C THR A 1014 -38.89 37.55 24.44
N ASP A 1015 -38.37 38.06 25.56
CA ASP A 1015 -37.43 37.40 26.48
C ASP A 1015 -36.02 37.06 25.91
N SER A 1016 -35.10 38.04 25.86
CA SER A 1016 -33.65 37.74 25.91
C SER A 1016 -33.14 37.79 27.36
N VAL A 1017 -32.16 36.95 27.68
CA VAL A 1017 -31.79 36.59 29.06
C VAL A 1017 -30.43 37.14 29.51
N GLY A 1018 -29.81 38.04 28.73
CA GLY A 1018 -28.53 38.73 29.01
C GLY A 1018 -27.63 38.87 27.77
N GLY A 1019 -26.61 39.74 27.81
CA GLY A 1019 -25.66 39.99 26.72
C GLY A 1019 -26.00 41.22 25.84
N ASN A 1020 -25.15 41.48 24.83
CA ASN A 1020 -25.34 42.54 23.83
C ASN A 1020 -26.11 42.01 22.60
N ASP A 1021 -27.44 42.07 22.65
CA ASP A 1021 -28.30 41.61 21.56
C ASP A 1021 -28.44 42.65 20.45
N THR A 1022 -28.68 42.21 19.20
CA THR A 1022 -28.94 43.09 18.06
C THR A 1022 -30.12 42.59 17.23
N VAL A 1023 -31.08 43.46 16.92
CA VAL A 1023 -32.12 43.22 15.90
C VAL A 1023 -31.85 44.12 14.71
N SER A 1024 -31.68 43.52 13.53
CA SER A 1024 -31.29 44.22 12.30
C SER A 1024 -32.25 43.88 11.17
N PHE A 1025 -32.68 44.88 10.41
CA PHE A 1025 -33.53 44.68 9.24
C PHE A 1025 -32.71 44.85 7.96
N ARG A 1026 -32.80 43.88 7.04
CA ARG A 1026 -32.11 43.91 5.74
C ARG A 1026 -33.10 44.10 4.60
N PHE A 1027 -33.04 45.25 3.95
CA PHE A 1027 -33.92 45.61 2.83
C PHE A 1027 -33.37 45.22 1.45
N GLY A 1028 -32.12 44.73 1.37
CA GLY A 1028 -31.42 44.43 0.12
C GLY A 1028 -30.67 45.64 -0.47
N GLN A 1029 -29.81 45.40 -1.46
CA GLN A 1029 -29.02 46.46 -2.12
C GLN A 1029 -29.94 47.44 -2.88
N GLY A 1030 -29.67 48.75 -2.78
CA GLY A 1030 -30.35 49.79 -3.59
C GLY A 1030 -31.80 50.15 -3.19
N SER A 1031 -32.26 49.76 -1.99
CA SER A 1031 -33.69 49.83 -1.60
C SER A 1031 -34.08 50.96 -0.65
N THR A 1032 -33.37 52.10 -0.67
CA THR A 1032 -33.52 53.20 0.32
C THR A 1032 -34.93 53.81 0.42
N ALA A 1033 -35.79 53.65 -0.60
CA ALA A 1033 -37.16 54.16 -0.63
C ALA A 1033 -38.22 53.19 -0.06
N ARG A 1034 -37.86 51.95 0.30
CA ARG A 1034 -38.81 50.94 0.81
C ARG A 1034 -39.10 51.16 2.29
N VAL A 1035 -40.38 51.14 2.67
CA VAL A 1035 -40.84 51.29 4.05
C VAL A 1035 -41.38 49.97 4.58
N VAL A 1036 -40.82 49.46 5.69
CA VAL A 1036 -41.43 48.39 6.49
C VAL A 1036 -42.03 49.00 7.72
N ARG A 1037 -43.36 48.96 7.81
CA ARG A 1037 -44.14 49.44 8.94
C ARG A 1037 -44.50 48.29 9.86
N LEU A 1038 -44.15 48.39 11.13
CA LEU A 1038 -44.51 47.38 12.12
C LEU A 1038 -45.98 47.50 12.53
N ASP A 1039 -46.66 46.36 12.62
CA ASP A 1039 -48.05 46.26 13.07
C ASP A 1039 -48.16 46.70 14.55
N PRO A 1040 -49.26 47.35 14.99
CA PRO A 1040 -49.46 47.70 16.40
C PRO A 1040 -49.38 46.53 17.39
N ALA A 1041 -49.65 45.30 16.95
CA ALA A 1041 -49.49 44.09 17.77
C ALA A 1041 -48.03 43.63 17.91
N SER A 1042 -47.07 44.27 17.24
CA SER A 1042 -45.65 43.91 17.32
C SER A 1042 -45.11 44.13 18.73
N VAL A 1043 -44.14 43.30 19.12
CA VAL A 1043 -43.40 43.32 20.39
C VAL A 1043 -41.90 43.25 20.10
N ILE A 1044 -41.14 44.20 20.65
CA ILE A 1044 -39.67 44.23 20.61
C ILE A 1044 -39.18 44.41 22.05
N LYS A 1045 -38.88 43.29 22.72
CA LYS A 1045 -38.37 43.26 24.08
C LYS A 1045 -37.04 42.49 24.13
N LEU A 1046 -35.93 43.21 24.21
CA LEU A 1046 -34.57 42.64 24.29
C LEU A 1046 -34.07 42.48 25.73
N GLY A 1047 -34.94 42.06 26.66
CA GLY A 1047 -34.51 41.70 28.02
C GLY A 1047 -34.09 42.86 28.93
N GLN A 1048 -33.56 42.53 30.12
CA GLN A 1048 -32.98 43.49 31.08
C GLN A 1048 -31.52 43.75 30.71
N ILE A 1049 -31.10 45.02 30.76
CA ILE A 1049 -29.73 45.43 30.43
C ILE A 1049 -28.86 45.29 31.68
N GLY A 1050 -27.88 44.38 31.68
CA GLY A 1050 -26.88 44.26 32.72
C GLY A 1050 -25.91 45.45 32.74
N ASN A 1051 -25.18 45.65 33.85
CA ASN A 1051 -24.16 46.70 33.94
C ASN A 1051 -23.08 46.53 32.86
N GLY A 1052 -23.03 47.45 31.88
CA GLY A 1052 -22.04 47.43 30.79
C GLY A 1052 -22.51 46.74 29.50
N GLU A 1053 -23.76 46.29 29.43
CA GLU A 1053 -24.36 45.70 28.23
C GLU A 1053 -25.15 46.76 27.42
N SER A 1054 -25.21 46.60 26.10
CA SER A 1054 -25.91 47.48 25.17
C SER A 1054 -26.64 46.70 24.08
N ASN A 1055 -27.96 46.60 24.21
CA ASN A 1055 -28.84 45.99 23.23
C ASN A 1055 -29.17 46.97 22.10
N THR A 1056 -29.14 46.48 20.86
CA THR A 1056 -29.12 47.30 19.64
C THR A 1056 -30.34 47.05 18.74
N LEU A 1057 -31.00 48.12 18.32
CA LEU A 1057 -31.94 48.11 17.20
C LEU A 1057 -31.28 48.77 15.98
N GLU A 1058 -31.22 48.06 14.85
CA GLU A 1058 -30.50 48.48 13.64
C GLU A 1058 -31.39 48.49 12.39
N SER A 1059 -31.33 49.58 11.62
CA SER A 1059 -31.98 49.72 10.30
C SER A 1059 -30.95 49.95 9.20
N ASN A 1060 -30.98 49.12 8.15
CA ASN A 1060 -30.04 49.13 7.02
C ASN A 1060 -30.75 49.15 5.66
N ASN A 1061 -30.42 50.11 4.79
CA ASN A 1061 -30.83 50.19 3.39
C ASN A 1061 -32.35 50.33 3.14
N GLY A 1062 -33.09 50.97 4.05
CA GLY A 1062 -34.52 51.23 3.93
C GLY A 1062 -35.06 52.07 5.10
N VAL A 1063 -36.40 52.21 5.16
CA VAL A 1063 -37.11 52.91 6.25
C VAL A 1063 -37.81 51.87 7.13
N LEU A 1064 -37.41 51.78 8.40
CA LEU A 1064 -38.12 51.00 9.41
C LEU A 1064 -39.09 51.92 10.16
N ASP A 1065 -40.38 51.69 10.11
CA ASP A 1065 -41.40 52.49 10.81
C ASP A 1065 -41.97 51.71 12.00
N ILE A 1066 -41.59 52.12 13.22
CA ILE A 1066 -42.07 51.55 14.48
C ILE A 1066 -43.07 52.47 15.20
N SER A 1067 -43.45 53.59 14.59
CA SER A 1067 -44.28 54.65 15.23
C SER A 1067 -45.61 54.16 15.80
N ARG A 1068 -46.15 53.08 15.24
CA ARG A 1068 -47.44 52.49 15.62
C ARG A 1068 -47.35 51.41 16.70
N VAL A 1069 -46.14 51.00 17.09
CA VAL A 1069 -45.94 49.99 18.14
C VAL A 1069 -46.15 50.62 19.53
N PRO A 1070 -47.07 50.10 20.37
CA PRO A 1070 -47.30 50.62 21.72
C PRO A 1070 -46.04 50.60 22.59
N LEU A 1071 -45.87 51.60 23.46
CA LEU A 1071 -44.70 51.64 24.36
C LEU A 1071 -44.57 50.41 25.26
N ALA A 1072 -45.69 49.82 25.69
CA ALA A 1072 -45.70 48.59 26.50
C ALA A 1072 -45.07 47.38 25.78
N ASN A 1073 -44.92 47.47 24.46
CA ASN A 1073 -44.38 46.46 23.59
C ASN A 1073 -42.95 46.78 23.11
N LEU A 1074 -42.39 47.93 23.46
CA LEU A 1074 -41.01 48.33 23.15
C LEU A 1074 -40.19 48.41 24.45
N GLY A 1075 -39.04 47.73 24.51
CA GLY A 1075 -38.14 47.87 25.66
C GLY A 1075 -36.90 46.99 25.59
N GLY A 1076 -35.96 47.23 26.51
CA GLY A 1076 -34.76 46.40 26.66
C GLY A 1076 -33.64 46.70 25.68
N PHE A 1077 -33.71 47.76 24.88
CA PHE A 1077 -32.61 48.25 24.04
C PHE A 1077 -32.12 49.62 24.50
N SER A 1078 -30.79 49.83 24.45
CA SER A 1078 -30.13 51.10 24.82
C SER A 1078 -29.40 51.76 23.64
N ARG A 1079 -29.23 51.04 22.53
CA ARG A 1079 -28.51 51.49 21.35
C ARG A 1079 -29.40 51.42 20.11
N VAL A 1080 -29.38 52.49 19.32
CA VAL A 1080 -30.12 52.55 18.04
C VAL A 1080 -29.14 52.94 16.94
N VAL A 1081 -29.06 52.10 15.91
CA VAL A 1081 -28.18 52.29 14.76
C VAL A 1081 -29.04 52.52 13.52
N VAL A 1082 -28.97 53.73 12.96
CA VAL A 1082 -29.75 54.13 11.77
C VAL A 1082 -28.79 54.43 10.63
N ASN A 1083 -28.54 53.44 9.79
CA ASN A 1083 -27.72 53.59 8.59
C ASN A 1083 -28.54 54.03 7.37
N SER A 1084 -29.87 54.16 7.49
CA SER A 1084 -30.74 54.67 6.42
C SER A 1084 -31.89 55.51 6.99
N ALA A 1085 -32.96 54.89 7.48
CA ALA A 1085 -34.02 55.63 8.16
C ALA A 1085 -34.78 54.78 9.20
N LEU A 1086 -35.25 55.45 10.25
CA LEU A 1086 -36.10 54.90 11.32
C LEU A 1086 -37.22 55.90 11.61
N THR A 1087 -38.48 55.47 11.69
CA THR A 1087 -39.62 56.32 12.06
C THR A 1087 -40.17 55.89 13.43
N VAL A 1088 -40.32 56.85 14.34
CA VAL A 1088 -40.85 56.68 15.71
C VAL A 1088 -41.97 57.69 15.97
N SER A 1089 -42.81 57.48 16.99
CA SER A 1089 -43.79 58.47 17.43
C SER A 1089 -43.18 59.49 18.40
N VAL A 1090 -43.81 60.66 18.57
CA VAL A 1090 -43.45 61.66 19.59
C VAL A 1090 -43.41 61.05 21.00
N GLU A 1091 -44.31 60.11 21.26
CA GLU A 1091 -44.38 59.35 22.52
C GLU A 1091 -43.15 58.48 22.75
N GLN A 1092 -42.76 57.70 21.74
CA GLN A 1092 -41.56 56.86 21.76
C GLN A 1092 -40.30 57.70 21.89
N MET A 1093 -40.20 58.80 21.13
CA MET A 1093 -39.06 59.72 21.20
C MET A 1093 -38.89 60.30 22.61
N LYS A 1094 -39.99 60.68 23.27
CA LYS A 1094 -39.93 61.16 24.66
C LYS A 1094 -39.41 60.09 25.61
N GLN A 1095 -39.95 58.88 25.53
CA GLN A 1095 -39.56 57.78 26.43
C GLN A 1095 -38.07 57.43 26.27
N LEU A 1096 -37.58 57.38 25.04
CA LEU A 1096 -36.19 57.11 24.70
C LEU A 1096 -35.23 58.14 25.33
N LEU A 1097 -35.62 59.42 25.39
CA LEU A 1097 -34.82 60.50 25.99
C LEU A 1097 -34.93 60.58 27.52
N ASP A 1098 -36.11 60.31 28.10
CA ASP A 1098 -36.37 60.54 29.53
C ASP A 1098 -35.92 59.39 30.45
N THR A 1099 -35.91 58.16 29.95
CA THR A 1099 -35.56 56.97 30.74
C THR A 1099 -34.05 56.68 30.78
N GLY A 1100 -33.22 57.50 30.12
CA GLY A 1100 -31.82 57.17 29.84
C GLY A 1100 -31.67 55.98 28.87
N GLY A 1101 -32.76 55.58 28.20
CA GLY A 1101 -32.85 54.40 27.35
C GLY A 1101 -32.20 54.52 25.97
N LEU A 1102 -31.61 55.67 25.62
CA LEU A 1102 -30.71 55.79 24.48
C LEU A 1102 -29.34 56.25 24.98
N SER A 1103 -28.42 55.31 25.14
CA SER A 1103 -27.02 55.61 25.44
C SER A 1103 -26.25 55.98 24.18
N GLU A 1104 -26.60 55.40 23.02
CA GLU A 1104 -25.91 55.59 21.75
C GLU A 1104 -26.88 55.60 20.56
N PHE A 1105 -26.88 56.72 19.80
CA PHE A 1105 -27.47 56.81 18.46
C PHE A 1105 -26.32 56.87 17.45
N LEU A 1106 -26.25 55.90 16.55
CA LEU A 1106 -25.15 55.75 15.59
C LEU A 1106 -25.66 55.60 14.16
N GLY A 1107 -24.80 55.92 13.20
CA GLY A 1107 -25.11 55.92 11.77
C GLY A 1107 -25.22 57.34 11.21
N ASP A 1108 -25.42 57.42 9.89
CA ASP A 1108 -25.51 58.64 9.09
C ASP A 1108 -26.94 58.84 8.51
N GLY A 1109 -27.90 58.02 8.94
CA GLY A 1109 -29.28 58.03 8.45
C GLY A 1109 -30.21 59.06 9.11
N VAL A 1110 -31.52 58.89 8.86
CA VAL A 1110 -32.59 59.80 9.28
C VAL A 1110 -33.52 59.16 10.32
N LEU A 1111 -33.61 59.74 11.52
CA LEU A 1111 -34.64 59.41 12.51
C LEU A 1111 -35.84 60.34 12.33
N THR A 1112 -36.96 59.83 11.83
CA THR A 1112 -38.21 60.59 11.68
C THR A 1112 -39.09 60.41 12.91
N VAL A 1113 -39.62 61.51 13.44
CA VAL A 1113 -40.57 61.56 14.55
C VAL A 1113 -41.93 61.98 14.01
N GLU A 1114 -42.91 61.10 14.10
CA GLU A 1114 -44.29 61.32 13.67
C GLU A 1114 -45.22 61.61 14.86
N GLY A 1115 -46.28 62.37 14.59
CA GLY A 1115 -47.27 62.79 15.58
C GLY A 1115 -47.16 64.26 15.97
N ALA A 1116 -48.21 64.80 16.60
CA ALA A 1116 -48.21 66.16 17.10
C ALA A 1116 -47.30 66.28 18.33
N VAL A 1117 -46.51 67.36 18.41
CA VAL A 1117 -45.70 67.66 19.59
C VAL A 1117 -46.61 68.17 20.71
N ASP A 1118 -47.17 67.25 21.47
CA ASP A 1118 -48.11 67.46 22.59
C ASP A 1118 -47.41 67.40 23.97
N ARG A 1119 -46.10 67.18 23.98
CA ARG A 1119 -45.26 66.98 25.17
C ARG A 1119 -43.87 67.59 24.98
N GLU A 1120 -43.14 67.74 26.07
CA GLU A 1120 -41.77 68.26 26.04
C GLU A 1120 -40.80 67.18 25.51
N ILE A 1121 -40.05 67.53 24.47
CA ILE A 1121 -38.96 66.74 23.88
C ILE A 1121 -37.65 67.49 24.07
N ASP A 1122 -36.85 67.08 25.06
CA ASP A 1122 -35.56 67.72 25.36
C ASP A 1122 -34.42 67.05 24.60
N LEU A 1123 -34.09 67.62 23.44
CA LEU A 1123 -32.99 67.13 22.62
C LEU A 1123 -31.62 67.44 23.22
N ARG A 1124 -31.47 68.26 24.27
CA ARG A 1124 -30.14 68.46 24.89
C ARG A 1124 -29.59 67.17 25.51
N LYS A 1125 -30.47 66.22 25.83
CA LYS A 1125 -30.12 64.87 26.30
C LYS A 1125 -29.39 64.04 25.24
N ILE A 1126 -29.30 64.54 24.00
CA ILE A 1126 -28.59 63.90 22.89
C ILE A 1126 -27.10 64.26 22.78
N ALA A 1127 -26.58 65.12 23.67
CA ALA A 1127 -25.26 65.73 23.52
C ALA A 1127 -24.06 64.75 23.58
N SER A 1128 -24.26 63.49 24.00
CA SER A 1128 -23.22 62.43 24.04
C SER A 1128 -23.13 61.59 22.76
N PHE A 1129 -23.85 61.95 21.69
CA PHE A 1129 -23.87 61.17 20.45
C PHE A 1129 -22.61 61.26 19.61
N GLN A 1130 -22.25 60.12 18.98
CA GLN A 1130 -21.12 60.00 18.05
C GLN A 1130 -21.66 59.77 16.62
N PRO A 1131 -21.41 60.67 15.66
CA PRO A 1131 -21.80 60.46 14.26
C PRO A 1131 -21.04 59.28 13.66
N GLY A 1132 -21.74 58.39 12.95
CA GLY A 1132 -21.14 57.17 12.37
C GLY A 1132 -20.31 57.39 11.10
N GLY A 1133 -20.24 58.62 10.59
CA GLY A 1133 -19.54 58.97 9.35
C GLY A 1133 -19.32 60.47 9.19
N ALA A 1134 -18.85 60.89 8.00
CA ALA A 1134 -18.56 62.29 7.71
C ALA A 1134 -19.83 63.17 7.61
N ILE A 1135 -21.00 62.56 7.38
CA ILE A 1135 -22.29 63.22 7.33
C ILE A 1135 -22.94 63.14 8.71
N LYS A 1136 -23.41 64.28 9.23
CA LYS A 1136 -24.18 64.31 10.48
C LYS A 1136 -25.53 63.63 10.27
N PRO A 1137 -25.94 62.67 11.11
CA PRO A 1137 -27.29 62.11 11.04
C PRO A 1137 -28.37 63.18 11.24
N GLU A 1138 -29.58 62.93 10.73
CA GLU A 1138 -30.72 63.87 10.80
C GLU A 1138 -31.83 63.32 11.73
N ILE A 1139 -32.34 64.14 12.66
CA ILE A 1139 -33.60 63.91 13.37
C ILE A 1139 -34.65 64.83 12.76
N ARG A 1140 -35.71 64.27 12.19
CA ARG A 1140 -36.78 64.97 11.49
C ARG A 1140 -38.10 64.85 12.23
N PHE A 1141 -38.66 65.95 12.72
CA PHE A 1141 -40.03 65.99 13.24
C PHE A 1141 -40.99 66.31 12.09
N ALA A 1142 -41.69 65.30 11.56
CA ALA A 1142 -42.49 65.43 10.34
C ALA A 1142 -43.62 66.46 10.46
N ASN A 1143 -44.24 66.56 11.64
CA ASN A 1143 -45.44 67.38 11.87
C ASN A 1143 -45.17 68.64 12.73
N ALA A 1144 -43.90 68.94 13.02
CA ALA A 1144 -43.52 70.12 13.79
C ALA A 1144 -43.07 71.27 12.89
N THR A 1145 -43.34 72.50 13.29
CA THR A 1145 -42.79 73.71 12.68
C THR A 1145 -41.85 74.41 13.66
N LEU A 1146 -41.16 75.46 13.22
CA LEU A 1146 -40.34 76.31 14.09
C LEU A 1146 -41.08 76.81 15.34
N SER A 1147 -42.42 76.97 15.28
CA SER A 1147 -43.26 77.37 16.41
C SER A 1147 -43.31 76.35 17.55
N ALA A 1148 -42.91 75.09 17.29
CA ALA A 1148 -42.82 74.05 18.31
C ALA A 1148 -41.51 74.15 19.12
N VAL A 1149 -40.52 74.95 18.69
CA VAL A 1149 -39.24 75.13 19.39
C VAL A 1149 -39.42 76.04 20.60
N LYS A 1150 -38.80 75.68 21.73
CA LYS A 1150 -38.80 76.48 22.95
C LYS A 1150 -37.40 76.95 23.33
N ASP A 1151 -37.33 78.18 23.84
CA ASP A 1151 -36.19 78.62 24.64
C ASP A 1151 -36.27 77.98 26.02
N SER A 1152 -35.12 77.61 26.57
CA SER A 1152 -34.97 76.62 27.62
C SER A 1152 -35.87 76.84 28.85
N SER A 1153 -36.48 75.75 29.36
CA SER A 1153 -37.12 75.58 30.68
C SER A 1153 -38.55 76.10 30.93
N ALA A 1154 -39.33 76.50 29.91
CA ALA A 1154 -40.76 76.78 30.10
C ALA A 1154 -41.65 75.51 30.03
N ALA A 1155 -42.28 75.14 31.14
CA ALA A 1155 -43.15 73.97 31.25
C ALA A 1155 -44.26 73.94 30.15
N GLY A 1156 -44.37 72.83 29.43
CA GLY A 1156 -45.43 72.57 28.44
C GLY A 1156 -44.92 71.88 27.16
N ALA A 1157 -45.83 71.52 26.24
CA ALA A 1157 -45.51 70.86 24.97
C ALA A 1157 -44.54 71.67 24.09
N GLY A 1158 -43.49 71.04 23.53
CA GLY A 1158 -42.50 71.71 22.67
C GLY A 1158 -41.16 70.96 22.56
N ILE A 1159 -40.31 71.39 21.63
CA ILE A 1159 -38.98 70.82 21.35
C ILE A 1159 -37.90 71.77 21.89
N ILE A 1160 -37.02 71.28 22.75
CA ILE A 1160 -35.83 72.02 23.20
C ILE A 1160 -34.66 71.54 22.35
N LEU A 1161 -34.04 72.45 21.59
CA LEU A 1161 -32.94 72.12 20.68
C LEU A 1161 -31.62 71.91 21.46
N PRO A 1162 -30.69 71.07 20.93
CA PRO A 1162 -29.37 70.91 21.52
C PRO A 1162 -28.50 72.17 21.28
N PRO A 1163 -27.38 72.35 22.03
CA PRO A 1163 -26.46 73.46 21.83
C PRO A 1163 -25.87 73.50 20.40
N SER A 1164 -25.47 74.71 19.95
CA SER A 1164 -24.81 74.90 18.65
C SER A 1164 -23.54 74.04 18.55
N GLY A 1165 -23.41 73.26 17.47
CA GLY A 1165 -22.29 72.32 17.29
C GLY A 1165 -22.61 70.84 17.54
N SER A 1166 -23.87 70.50 17.86
CA SER A 1166 -24.33 69.11 18.02
C SER A 1166 -23.90 68.19 16.86
N ALA A 1167 -23.72 66.91 17.21
CA ALA A 1167 -23.39 65.81 16.31
C ALA A 1167 -24.52 65.45 15.32
N VAL A 1168 -25.73 65.99 15.52
CA VAL A 1168 -26.96 65.64 14.78
C VAL A 1168 -27.61 66.91 14.20
N GLN A 1169 -28.17 66.80 12.99
CA GLN A 1169 -29.00 67.84 12.36
C GLN A 1169 -30.46 67.69 12.78
N ILE A 1170 -31.15 68.79 13.08
CA ILE A 1170 -32.58 68.77 13.42
C ILE A 1170 -33.39 69.41 12.29
N ARG A 1171 -34.42 68.70 11.82
CA ARG A 1171 -35.38 69.20 10.83
C ARG A 1171 -36.79 69.21 11.43
N LEU A 1172 -37.52 70.30 11.20
CA LEU A 1172 -38.90 70.54 11.62
C LEU A 1172 -39.75 70.71 10.37
N GLY A 1173 -40.54 69.69 10.02
CA GLY A 1173 -41.26 69.63 8.76
C GLY A 1173 -40.27 69.66 7.59
N SER A 1174 -40.37 70.69 6.74
CA SER A 1174 -39.46 70.92 5.62
C SER A 1174 -38.21 71.75 5.99
N GLN A 1175 -38.16 72.37 7.17
CA GLN A 1175 -37.16 73.38 7.53
C GLN A 1175 -36.08 72.82 8.47
N LEU A 1176 -34.81 73.16 8.24
CA LEU A 1176 -33.74 72.91 9.23
C LEU A 1176 -33.91 73.84 10.43
N ALA A 1177 -33.66 73.33 11.63
CA ALA A 1177 -33.76 74.12 12.85
C ALA A 1177 -32.62 75.16 12.93
N PRO A 1178 -32.86 76.38 13.47
CA PRO A 1178 -31.87 77.45 13.51
C PRO A 1178 -30.67 77.04 14.38
N GLY A 1179 -29.43 77.21 13.88
CA GLY A 1179 -28.21 76.80 14.59
C GLY A 1179 -27.42 75.64 13.97
N PHE A 1180 -27.93 75.05 12.88
CA PHE A 1180 -27.41 73.79 12.33
C PHE A 1180 -27.12 73.80 10.82
N ASP A 1181 -27.06 74.97 10.18
CA ASP A 1181 -26.76 75.08 8.75
C ASP A 1181 -25.30 74.73 8.43
N VAL A 1182 -25.13 73.89 7.41
CA VAL A 1182 -23.85 73.66 6.75
C VAL A 1182 -23.40 74.98 6.10
N PRO A 1183 -22.13 75.39 6.20
CA PRO A 1183 -21.64 76.55 5.45
C PRO A 1183 -21.95 76.39 3.95
N GLY A 1184 -22.85 77.22 3.41
CA GLY A 1184 -23.23 77.23 1.99
C GLY A 1184 -24.65 76.75 1.62
N ALA A 1185 -25.55 76.50 2.58
CA ALA A 1185 -26.96 76.24 2.27
C ALA A 1185 -27.71 77.56 1.93
N PRO A 1186 -28.52 77.61 0.84
CA PRO A 1186 -29.19 78.84 0.44
C PRO A 1186 -30.27 79.27 1.44
N ILE A 1187 -30.20 80.53 1.88
CA ILE A 1187 -31.24 81.13 2.73
C ILE A 1187 -32.47 81.37 1.86
N ALA A 1188 -33.60 80.71 2.16
CA ALA A 1188 -34.82 80.81 1.36
C ALA A 1188 -35.30 82.26 1.23
N ALA A 1189 -35.57 82.70 -0.01
CA ALA A 1189 -36.12 84.02 -0.26
C ALA A 1189 -37.47 84.19 0.46
N ASN A 1190 -37.59 85.25 1.26
CA ASN A 1190 -38.77 85.67 2.03
C ASN A 1190 -38.97 85.05 3.44
N ALA A 1191 -37.92 84.59 4.11
CA ALA A 1191 -38.01 84.29 5.54
C ALA A 1191 -38.28 85.59 6.35
N SER A 1192 -39.50 85.74 6.88
CA SER A 1192 -39.93 86.97 7.56
C SER A 1192 -39.45 87.09 9.01
N VAL A 1193 -38.98 86.01 9.64
CA VAL A 1193 -38.38 86.04 10.99
C VAL A 1193 -37.27 85.00 11.07
N VAL A 1194 -36.02 85.43 11.28
CA VAL A 1194 -34.88 84.55 11.59
C VAL A 1194 -34.29 84.99 12.92
N VAL A 1195 -34.25 84.10 13.90
CA VAL A 1195 -33.70 84.34 15.23
C VAL A 1195 -32.26 83.80 15.27
N PHE A 1196 -31.29 84.66 15.51
CA PHE A 1196 -29.87 84.31 15.61
C PHE A 1196 -29.37 84.51 17.04
N ASN A 1197 -28.54 83.59 17.53
CA ASN A 1197 -27.74 83.84 18.73
C ASN A 1197 -26.48 84.65 18.39
N GLY A 1198 -25.81 85.21 19.40
CA GLY A 1198 -24.67 86.14 19.22
C GLY A 1198 -23.50 85.62 18.37
N ARG A 1199 -23.29 84.29 18.29
CA ARG A 1199 -22.25 83.70 17.42
C ARG A 1199 -22.71 83.54 15.97
N GLN A 1200 -24.01 83.32 15.75
CA GLN A 1200 -24.56 83.20 14.39
C GLN A 1200 -24.62 84.55 13.67
N LEU A 1201 -24.77 85.66 14.39
CA LEU A 1201 -24.75 87.00 13.81
C LEU A 1201 -23.40 87.35 13.15
N ALA A 1202 -22.29 86.88 13.74
CA ALA A 1202 -20.94 87.07 13.18
C ALA A 1202 -20.71 86.24 11.91
N ALA A 1203 -21.19 85.00 11.86
CA ALA A 1203 -21.13 84.16 10.67
C ALA A 1203 -22.06 84.67 9.56
N LEU A 1204 -23.24 85.18 9.94
CA LEU A 1204 -24.21 85.78 9.02
C LEU A 1204 -23.59 86.95 8.26
N ALA A 1205 -22.82 87.85 8.89
CA ALA A 1205 -22.21 88.99 8.20
C ALA A 1205 -21.31 88.63 7.00
N THR A 1206 -20.87 87.38 6.90
CA THR A 1206 -20.00 86.86 5.83
C THR A 1206 -20.70 85.94 4.82
N HIS A 1207 -22.00 85.67 4.98
CA HIS A 1207 -22.74 84.72 4.14
C HIS A 1207 -23.18 85.36 2.80
N PRO A 1208 -23.06 84.67 1.65
CA PRO A 1208 -23.33 85.27 0.33
C PRO A 1208 -24.80 85.67 0.11
N ASP A 1209 -25.74 85.01 0.78
CA ASP A 1209 -27.20 85.25 0.62
C ASP A 1209 -27.81 86.25 1.61
N VAL A 1210 -27.00 86.96 2.41
CA VAL A 1210 -27.50 87.87 3.48
C VAL A 1210 -28.34 89.01 2.92
N ALA A 1211 -28.04 89.42 1.68
CA ALA A 1211 -28.79 90.44 0.96
C ALA A 1211 -30.28 90.07 0.72
N ASN A 1212 -30.64 88.79 0.89
CA ASN A 1212 -32.00 88.28 0.70
C ASN A 1212 -32.84 88.33 2.00
N ILE A 1213 -32.28 88.81 3.11
CA ILE A 1213 -32.97 88.91 4.41
C ILE A 1213 -33.68 90.26 4.49
N ALA A 1214 -35.03 90.23 4.46
CA ALA A 1214 -35.85 91.45 4.48
C ALA A 1214 -35.91 92.12 5.86
N SER A 1215 -35.87 91.35 6.96
CA SER A 1215 -35.88 91.91 8.33
C SER A 1215 -35.15 91.00 9.32
N LEU A 1216 -34.34 91.59 10.20
CA LEU A 1216 -33.57 90.90 11.24
C LEU A 1216 -34.18 91.20 12.62
N THR A 1217 -34.58 90.16 13.35
CA THR A 1217 -35.08 90.28 14.73
C THR A 1217 -34.12 89.59 15.69
N LEU A 1218 -33.60 90.34 16.65
CA LEU A 1218 -32.63 89.89 17.64
C LEU A 1218 -33.31 89.73 19.02
N SER A 1219 -33.07 88.62 19.71
CA SER A 1219 -33.68 88.26 20.99
C SER A 1219 -32.65 87.59 21.90
N GLY A 1220 -32.57 88.01 23.18
CA GLY A 1220 -31.63 87.49 24.19
C GLY A 1220 -30.43 88.41 24.48
N ASP A 1221 -29.53 87.99 25.37
CA ASP A 1221 -28.27 88.68 25.66
C ASP A 1221 -27.29 88.50 24.49
N ILE A 1222 -26.98 89.59 23.78
CA ILE A 1222 -26.16 89.57 22.56
C ILE A 1222 -24.91 90.42 22.77
N VAL A 1223 -23.74 89.79 22.65
CA VAL A 1223 -22.44 90.46 22.56
C VAL A 1223 -22.03 90.52 21.10
N VAL A 1224 -21.84 91.73 20.56
CA VAL A 1224 -21.36 91.95 19.18
C VAL A 1224 -19.89 92.32 19.24
N GLU A 1225 -18.99 91.43 18.81
CA GLU A 1225 -17.57 91.73 18.65
C GLU A 1225 -17.28 92.10 17.19
N GLY A 1226 -17.07 93.40 16.92
CA GLY A 1226 -16.71 93.94 15.59
C GLY A 1226 -17.72 94.92 14.99
N ALA A 1227 -17.26 95.72 14.02
CA ALA A 1227 -18.05 96.78 13.39
C ALA A 1227 -19.11 96.21 12.43
N VAL A 1228 -20.39 96.49 12.69
CA VAL A 1228 -21.51 96.15 11.80
C VAL A 1228 -21.96 97.43 11.07
N ASN A 1229 -21.75 97.49 9.76
CA ASN A 1229 -22.00 98.70 8.98
C ASN A 1229 -23.49 98.80 8.56
N LEU A 1230 -24.23 99.76 9.11
CA LEU A 1230 -25.68 99.95 8.91
C LEU A 1230 -26.05 101.07 7.90
N GLY A 1231 -25.10 101.52 7.08
CA GLY A 1231 -25.33 102.56 6.06
C GLY A 1231 -26.01 102.03 4.77
N ALA A 1232 -26.45 102.93 3.89
CA ALA A 1232 -27.21 102.67 2.65
C ALA A 1232 -26.50 101.83 1.54
N GLY A 1233 -25.49 101.05 1.91
CA GLY A 1233 -24.88 99.99 1.10
C GLY A 1233 -24.59 98.70 1.88
N GLY A 1234 -25.06 98.59 3.13
CA GLY A 1234 -24.95 97.39 3.97
C GLY A 1234 -26.04 96.35 3.66
N PRO A 1235 -25.86 95.09 4.09
CA PRO A 1235 -26.65 93.96 3.60
C PRO A 1235 -28.10 93.88 4.14
N PHE A 1236 -28.52 94.78 5.04
CA PHE A 1236 -29.85 94.77 5.66
C PHE A 1236 -30.71 95.95 5.15
N ARG A 1237 -31.71 95.68 4.29
CA ARG A 1237 -32.45 96.72 3.55
C ARG A 1237 -33.70 97.29 4.23
N SER A 1238 -34.16 96.72 5.35
CA SER A 1238 -35.28 97.29 6.11
C SER A 1238 -35.23 96.94 7.60
N GLY A 1239 -34.90 97.93 8.43
CA GLY A 1239 -35.23 98.03 9.86
C GLY A 1239 -34.73 96.93 10.82
N LEU A 1240 -33.88 97.31 11.79
CA LEU A 1240 -33.60 96.49 12.97
C LEU A 1240 -34.75 96.63 13.97
N THR A 1241 -35.45 95.54 14.29
CA THR A 1241 -36.48 95.53 15.34
C THR A 1241 -35.96 94.72 16.53
N LEU A 1242 -35.76 95.39 17.67
CA LEU A 1242 -35.38 94.79 18.95
C LEU A 1242 -36.66 94.48 19.73
N VAL A 1243 -36.93 93.21 20.02
CA VAL A 1243 -38.08 92.82 20.84
C VAL A 1243 -37.59 92.56 22.28
N ASN A 1244 -38.19 93.29 23.22
CA ASN A 1244 -37.80 93.48 24.62
C ASN A 1244 -37.33 92.20 25.36
N SER A 1245 -36.08 92.22 25.83
CA SER A 1245 -35.55 91.68 27.12
C SER A 1245 -34.01 91.76 27.23
N ALA A 1246 -33.31 92.62 26.47
CA ALA A 1246 -31.85 92.76 26.57
C ALA A 1246 -31.47 93.83 27.61
N THR A 1247 -30.74 93.47 28.66
CA THR A 1247 -30.36 94.39 29.75
C THR A 1247 -29.11 95.25 29.47
N SER A 1248 -28.36 95.01 28.39
CA SER A 1248 -27.31 95.93 27.91
C SER A 1248 -26.83 95.57 26.49
N ILE A 1249 -26.54 96.58 25.66
CA ILE A 1249 -25.77 96.43 24.41
C ILE A 1249 -24.40 97.08 24.64
N ASN A 1250 -23.32 96.29 24.54
CA ASN A 1250 -21.96 96.83 24.63
C ASN A 1250 -21.39 96.93 23.21
N VAL A 1251 -21.34 98.15 22.66
CA VAL A 1251 -20.73 98.43 21.35
C VAL A 1251 -19.28 98.84 21.59
N ALA A 1252 -18.33 97.96 21.30
CA ALA A 1252 -16.92 98.33 21.28
C ALA A 1252 -16.69 99.32 20.12
N ALA A 1253 -16.05 100.45 20.40
CA ALA A 1253 -15.91 101.58 19.48
C ALA A 1253 -15.41 101.17 18.07
N GLY A 1254 -16.17 101.57 17.05
CA GLY A 1254 -15.91 101.31 15.63
C GLY A 1254 -17.18 101.37 14.81
#